data_AF-A0A969KD76-F1
#
_entry.id   AF-A0A969KD76-F1
#
_cell.length_a   1.000
_cell.length_b   1.000
_cell.length_c   1.000
_cell.angle_alpha   90.00
_cell.angle_beta   90.00
_cell.angle_gamma   90.00
#
_symmetry.space_group_name_H-M   'P 1'
#
loop_
_entity.id
_entity.type
_entity.pdbx_description
1 polymer ?
#
loop_
_entity_poly.entity_id
_entity_poly.type
_entity_poly.pdbx_seq_one_letter_code
_entity_poly.pdbx_strand_id
1 'polypeptide(L)'
;MRDEDAAIYGYDLCHQEEFMVKSIGDPWNVFDLTTDGETLAWVARSGAGQYVQGYDLSSRREFLMIEAPNRYGFESIALGDGVLYYGYLVDQPGIYAYTPATGREEMIHSQGFDLVFADGKLLWTQEHISGGVVSEKSLHIKNLDTGEQTVVTQVINGYTYFSGYDAFGDTVVWSFFPGADTHVKSYNLSSGISTTISTNSGHYPVIHNHTAMWYEVSSGSEPGNRSIVTYDMISGKKTKLVEESTTNLYTVDILKDGILLFVVTDPYTGRDSLYMSDPDQSGLRFSTKEPYFSGQLSSDGWGRIGAQGRWLYESIDMGFDKWPVYGVQFILPEYDINGESFTNAALDARGPEPDGDGTRLFWLQRAANRLHARTLRIFVPMPGESYNENGNRVNAQKIYNFARDAEAYNMRLGIVIHNSQAFDMSAQKENWLRNLVQVFKNNDALNLIAYINADNEINHHCGGGDCYHVDWWPEYAADANEWVREVVDIVKDEDPALLVTVGMATELVPGVEGMQQTIDNYFEPHEDITLAKEVDFISPHNYGGGAYGIWDHIMTHEYPGPVVLEEYGYPTDPFVPGSNTAAQYRTEGPPECRNDPWVLLIDGSGYPTANCVETATGFIETNIRALGQDRRTDYAGGVAFMLVDTKAAARDNFNFPDDCDDPEATYDYFTGLFAIGTGEDYCEPGGTRTRGLGQLKSTGFRVCLYHSNYSLEKCQEKLYLPLIRR
;
A
#
# COMPACT_ATOMS: atom_id res chain seq x y z
N MET A 1 10.52 4.42 -1.73
CA MET A 1 9.91 4.41 -0.39
C MET A 1 9.11 5.68 -0.23
N ARG A 2 7.78 5.60 -0.27
CA ARG A 2 6.86 6.73 -0.01
C ARG A 2 6.66 6.86 1.51
N ASP A 3 6.18 8.02 1.96
CA ASP A 3 5.86 8.40 3.36
C ASP A 3 4.81 7.49 4.03
N GLU A 4 5.08 6.20 4.17
CA GLU A 4 4.33 5.32 5.06
C GLU A 4 4.88 5.49 6.48
N ASP A 5 3.99 5.46 7.49
CA ASP A 5 4.35 5.51 8.91
C ASP A 5 5.35 4.40 9.22
N ALA A 6 6.64 4.75 9.20
CA ALA A 6 7.69 3.84 9.56
C ALA A 6 7.57 3.52 11.04
N ALA A 7 7.98 2.31 11.40
CA ALA A 7 7.96 1.83 12.77
C ALA A 7 9.14 0.90 13.02
N ILE A 8 9.62 0.92 14.25
CA ILE A 8 10.59 -0.04 14.78
C ILE A 8 9.80 -1.20 15.36
N TYR A 9 10.13 -2.42 14.92
CA TYR A 9 9.55 -3.66 15.41
C TYR A 9 10.62 -4.51 16.10
N GLY A 10 10.19 -5.34 17.04
CA GLY A 10 10.95 -6.44 17.60
C GLY A 10 10.26 -7.76 17.28
N TYR A 11 11.03 -8.85 17.29
CA TYR A 11 10.50 -10.20 17.11
C TYR A 11 10.99 -11.10 18.24
N ASP A 12 10.06 -11.65 19.01
CA ASP A 12 10.34 -12.58 20.09
C ASP A 12 10.46 -14.00 19.52
N LEU A 13 11.68 -14.50 19.41
CA LEU A 13 11.96 -15.82 18.85
C LEU A 13 11.42 -16.98 19.71
N CYS A 14 11.31 -16.79 21.03
CA CYS A 14 10.79 -17.83 21.92
C CYS A 14 9.28 -18.01 21.74
N HIS A 15 8.56 -16.91 21.50
CA HIS A 15 7.12 -16.89 21.35
C HIS A 15 6.65 -16.83 19.89
N GLN A 16 7.57 -16.63 18.95
CA GLN A 16 7.31 -16.40 17.52
C GLN A 16 6.35 -15.22 17.28
N GLU A 17 6.53 -14.15 18.05
CA GLU A 17 5.62 -13.01 18.06
C GLU A 17 6.35 -11.72 17.66
N GLU A 18 5.81 -11.02 16.67
CA GLU A 18 6.21 -9.64 16.36
C GLU A 18 5.55 -8.67 17.34
N PHE A 19 6.29 -7.67 17.79
CA PHE A 19 5.74 -6.58 18.58
C PHE A 19 6.28 -5.23 18.09
N MET A 20 5.42 -4.21 18.11
CA MET A 20 5.83 -2.86 17.78
C MET A 20 6.60 -2.24 18.95
N VAL A 21 7.80 -1.73 18.68
CA VAL A 21 8.58 -0.93 19.63
C VAL A 21 8.11 0.52 19.58
N LYS A 22 8.10 1.12 18.38
CA LYS A 22 7.80 2.54 18.20
C LYS A 22 7.28 2.86 16.80
N SER A 23 6.17 3.59 16.72
CA SER A 23 5.80 4.32 15.50
C SER A 23 6.66 5.58 15.37
N ILE A 24 7.42 5.71 14.28
CA ILE A 24 8.36 6.81 14.04
C ILE A 24 7.86 7.82 12.99
N GLY A 25 6.77 7.49 12.27
CA GLY A 25 6.17 8.35 11.26
C GLY A 25 7.09 8.44 10.05
N ASP A 26 7.75 9.58 9.85
CA ASP A 26 8.75 9.72 8.79
C ASP A 26 9.97 8.80 9.07
N PRO A 27 10.33 7.86 8.17
CA PRO A 27 11.49 6.97 8.33
C PRO A 27 12.80 7.75 8.49
N TRP A 28 12.91 8.97 7.96
CA TRP A 28 14.07 9.83 8.13
C TRP A 28 14.21 10.39 9.55
N ASN A 29 13.31 10.04 10.48
CA ASN A 29 13.47 10.37 11.88
C ASN A 29 14.36 9.38 12.64
N VAL A 30 14.71 8.22 12.05
CA VAL A 30 15.63 7.25 12.64
C VAL A 30 16.76 6.97 11.65
N PHE A 31 18.00 7.14 12.09
CA PHE A 31 19.18 7.00 11.21
C PHE A 31 20.08 5.81 11.56
N ASP A 32 20.02 5.35 12.81
CA ASP A 32 20.83 4.23 13.28
C ASP A 32 20.14 3.53 14.45
N LEU A 33 20.37 2.23 14.59
CA LEU A 33 19.74 1.32 15.54
C LEU A 33 20.74 0.25 15.98
N THR A 34 20.79 -0.05 17.27
CA THR A 34 21.66 -1.09 17.83
C THR A 34 21.02 -1.75 19.05
N THR A 35 21.47 -2.94 19.43
CA THR A 35 20.98 -3.65 20.62
C THR A 35 22.07 -4.51 21.25
N ASP A 36 22.00 -4.66 22.57
CA ASP A 36 22.80 -5.63 23.34
C ASP A 36 21.98 -6.88 23.76
N GLY A 37 20.76 -7.02 23.24
CA GLY A 37 19.82 -8.08 23.56
C GLY A 37 18.95 -7.84 24.80
N GLU A 38 19.27 -6.84 25.63
CA GLU A 38 18.43 -6.40 26.76
C GLU A 38 17.79 -5.04 26.49
N THR A 39 18.54 -4.18 25.81
CA THR A 39 18.18 -2.82 25.46
C THR A 39 18.32 -2.63 23.95
N LEU A 40 17.33 -1.98 23.35
CA LEU A 40 17.36 -1.47 21.99
C LEU A 40 17.62 0.03 22.05
N ALA A 41 18.53 0.55 21.23
CA ALA A 41 18.82 1.97 21.15
C ALA A 41 18.76 2.46 19.70
N TRP A 42 18.26 3.67 19.48
CA TRP A 42 18.26 4.29 18.15
C TRP A 42 18.51 5.79 18.21
N VAL A 43 19.12 6.31 17.15
CA VAL A 43 19.27 7.75 16.94
C VAL A 43 17.97 8.27 16.34
N ALA A 44 17.26 9.09 17.11
CA ALA A 44 16.03 9.75 16.70
C ALA A 44 16.24 11.25 16.42
N ARG A 45 15.38 11.82 15.58
CA ARG A 45 15.37 13.25 15.25
C ARG A 45 14.08 13.92 15.68
N SER A 46 14.21 15.17 16.11
CA SER A 46 13.12 16.11 16.33
C SER A 46 13.45 17.47 15.72
N GLY A 47 12.47 18.38 15.70
CA GLY A 47 12.70 19.78 15.32
C GLY A 47 13.73 20.50 16.20
N ALA A 48 14.05 19.98 17.39
CA ALA A 48 15.05 20.51 18.31
C ALA A 48 16.45 19.97 18.02
N GLY A 49 16.57 18.72 17.57
CA GLY A 49 17.84 18.10 17.20
C GLY A 49 17.80 16.57 17.22
N GLN A 50 18.97 15.94 17.36
CA GLN A 50 19.07 14.48 17.49
C GLN A 50 19.17 14.06 18.95
N TYR A 51 18.72 12.86 19.25
CA TYR A 51 18.81 12.22 20.56
C TYR A 51 18.92 10.70 20.38
N VAL A 52 19.49 10.01 21.36
CA VAL A 52 19.45 8.54 21.39
C VAL A 52 18.36 8.12 22.34
N GLN A 53 17.40 7.39 21.81
CA GLN A 53 16.31 6.79 22.55
C GLN A 53 16.67 5.34 22.87
N GLY A 54 16.44 4.93 24.11
CA GLY A 54 16.53 3.55 24.57
C GLY A 54 15.15 2.93 24.73
N TYR A 55 15.09 1.60 24.61
CA TYR A 55 13.94 0.78 24.90
C TYR A 55 14.38 -0.49 25.61
N ASP A 56 13.92 -0.65 26.85
CA ASP A 56 14.18 -1.85 27.63
C ASP A 56 13.22 -2.97 27.17
N LEU A 57 13.78 -4.05 26.60
CA LEU A 57 13.01 -5.12 25.98
C LEU A 57 12.21 -5.93 27.02
N SER A 58 12.72 -6.03 28.24
CA SER A 58 12.10 -6.80 29.33
C SER A 58 10.85 -6.13 29.89
N SER A 59 10.91 -4.82 30.09
CA SER A 59 9.85 -4.00 30.69
C SER A 59 8.99 -3.31 29.63
N ARG A 60 9.40 -3.37 28.37
CA ARG A 60 8.74 -2.75 27.21
C ARG A 60 8.57 -1.24 27.38
N ARG A 61 9.62 -0.56 27.84
CA ARG A 61 9.59 0.87 28.16
C ARG A 61 10.68 1.64 27.43
N GLU A 62 10.24 2.73 26.79
CA GLU A 62 11.12 3.75 26.23
C GLU A 62 11.74 4.62 27.35
N PHE A 63 13.00 4.99 27.19
CA PHE A 63 13.69 5.96 28.03
C PHE A 63 14.73 6.75 27.21
N LEU A 64 14.93 8.03 27.52
CA LEU A 64 15.95 8.85 26.86
C LEU A 64 17.34 8.43 27.36
N MET A 65 18.26 8.09 26.44
CA MET A 65 19.64 7.78 26.80
C MET A 65 20.51 9.03 26.81
N ILE A 66 20.55 9.76 25.69
CA ILE A 66 21.36 10.98 25.55
C ILE A 66 20.64 11.96 24.62
N GLU A 67 20.69 13.25 24.94
CA GLU A 67 20.19 14.34 24.08
C GLU A 67 21.41 15.05 23.48
N ALA A 68 21.49 15.14 22.14
CA ALA A 68 22.59 15.89 21.53
C ALA A 68 22.40 17.38 21.84
N PRO A 69 23.47 18.11 22.20
CA PRO A 69 23.37 19.55 22.39
C PRO A 69 23.03 20.30 21.09
N ASN A 70 23.17 19.67 19.91
CA ASN A 70 22.99 20.29 18.58
C ASN A 70 22.13 19.45 17.62
N ARG A 71 21.70 20.07 16.50
CA ARG A 71 20.78 19.46 15.53
C ARG A 71 21.29 18.23 14.75
N TYR A 72 22.60 17.99 14.66
CA TYR A 72 23.21 16.92 13.86
C TYR A 72 24.48 16.38 14.55
N GLY A 73 24.29 15.74 15.71
CA GLY A 73 25.39 15.32 16.56
C GLY A 73 25.87 13.89 16.28
N PHE A 74 24.96 12.93 16.16
CA PHE A 74 25.27 11.50 16.12
C PHE A 74 25.40 10.99 14.69
N GLU A 75 26.47 10.24 14.46
CA GLU A 75 26.75 9.59 13.17
C GLU A 75 26.47 8.10 13.21
N SER A 76 26.94 7.42 14.25
CA SER A 76 26.73 6.00 14.47
C SER A 76 26.66 5.68 15.97
N ILE A 77 25.98 4.60 16.33
CA ILE A 77 25.88 4.08 17.68
C ILE A 77 26.18 2.58 17.73
N ALA A 78 26.73 2.12 18.84
CA ALA A 78 26.86 0.70 19.17
C ALA A 78 26.53 0.50 20.65
N LEU A 79 25.93 -0.63 21.01
CA LEU A 79 25.54 -0.92 22.38
C LEU A 79 26.10 -2.28 22.82
N GLY A 80 26.69 -2.31 24.00
CA GLY A 80 27.31 -3.52 24.52
C GLY A 80 27.67 -3.39 25.99
N ASP A 81 27.47 -4.46 26.76
CA ASP A 81 27.74 -4.51 28.21
C ASP A 81 27.15 -3.32 28.99
N GLY A 82 25.96 -2.86 28.59
CA GLY A 82 25.28 -1.71 29.20
C GLY A 82 25.95 -0.34 28.95
N VAL A 83 26.84 -0.25 27.96
CA VAL A 83 27.53 0.98 27.54
C VAL A 83 27.09 1.34 26.13
N LEU A 84 26.60 2.56 25.97
CA LEU A 84 26.31 3.17 24.67
C LEU A 84 27.60 3.80 24.13
N TYR A 85 28.06 3.32 22.99
CA TYR A 85 29.12 3.96 22.21
C TYR A 85 28.48 4.79 21.11
N TYR A 86 28.98 6.00 20.88
CA TYR A 86 28.50 6.84 19.79
C TYR A 86 29.59 7.68 19.15
N GLY A 87 29.49 7.84 17.83
CA GLY A 87 30.29 8.76 17.04
C GLY A 87 29.64 10.14 17.01
N TYR A 88 30.40 11.18 17.33
CA TYR A 88 29.97 12.57 17.30
C TYR A 88 30.72 13.31 16.18
N LEU A 89 30.00 14.11 15.37
CA LEU A 89 30.59 14.79 14.20
C LEU A 89 30.88 16.28 14.40
N VAL A 90 30.07 16.96 15.21
CA VAL A 90 30.05 18.44 15.30
C VAL A 90 30.58 18.88 16.67
N ASP A 91 31.28 20.01 16.75
CA ASP A 91 31.88 20.63 17.97
C ASP A 91 32.99 19.86 18.68
N GLN A 92 32.81 18.56 18.93
CA GLN A 92 33.80 17.68 19.56
C GLN A 92 33.82 16.32 18.87
N PRO A 93 34.39 16.24 17.64
CA PRO A 93 34.38 15.01 16.89
C PRO A 93 35.14 13.90 17.64
N GLY A 94 34.58 12.70 17.62
CA GLY A 94 35.17 11.55 18.29
C GLY A 94 34.18 10.45 18.62
N ILE A 95 34.72 9.39 19.21
CA ILE A 95 33.98 8.24 19.70
C ILE A 95 33.90 8.36 21.21
N TYR A 96 32.70 8.26 21.75
CA TYR A 96 32.42 8.37 23.17
C TYR A 96 31.80 7.07 23.68
N ALA A 97 32.04 6.78 24.96
CA ALA A 97 31.35 5.76 25.72
C ALA A 97 30.52 6.43 26.81
N TYR A 98 29.24 6.10 26.86
CA TYR A 98 28.28 6.60 27.82
C TYR A 98 27.65 5.43 28.59
N THR A 99 27.67 5.51 29.91
CA THR A 99 27.07 4.50 30.78
C THR A 99 25.77 5.05 31.37
N PRO A 100 24.59 4.67 30.84
CA PRO A 100 23.30 5.22 31.29
C PRO A 100 23.07 5.07 32.80
N ALA A 101 23.52 3.95 33.38
CA ALA A 101 23.36 3.67 34.80
C ALA A 101 24.09 4.66 35.73
N THR A 102 25.15 5.32 35.25
CA THR A 102 25.95 6.25 36.07
C THR A 102 25.95 7.68 35.53
N GLY A 103 25.47 7.89 34.30
CA GLY A 103 25.60 9.16 33.59
C GLY A 103 27.05 9.54 33.27
N ARG A 104 27.99 8.60 33.36
CA ARG A 104 29.40 8.84 33.03
C ARG A 104 29.60 8.77 31.53
N GLU A 105 30.29 9.76 30.99
CA GLU A 105 30.72 9.84 29.60
C GLU A 105 32.25 9.93 29.54
N GLU A 106 32.87 9.23 28.59
CA GLU A 106 34.30 9.34 28.31
C GLU A 106 34.61 9.22 26.82
N MET A 107 35.58 10.02 26.36
CA MET A 107 36.07 9.93 24.98
C MET A 107 36.99 8.71 24.84
N ILE A 108 36.65 7.83 23.91
CA ILE A 108 37.43 6.63 23.56
C ILE A 108 38.51 6.96 22.52
N HIS A 109 38.15 7.73 21.50
CA HIS A 109 39.05 8.16 20.44
C HIS A 109 38.60 9.51 19.87
N SER A 110 39.52 10.36 19.42
CA SER A 110 39.20 11.69 18.87
C SER A 110 38.73 11.68 17.40
N GLN A 111 38.66 10.50 16.79
CA GLN A 111 38.35 10.28 15.38
C GLN A 111 37.76 8.89 15.18
N GLY A 112 36.69 8.81 14.40
CA GLY A 112 36.16 7.56 13.88
C GLY A 112 34.65 7.49 13.91
N PHE A 113 34.12 6.54 13.17
CA PHE A 113 32.69 6.38 12.88
C PHE A 113 32.36 4.94 12.47
N ASP A 114 31.10 4.67 12.09
CA ASP A 114 30.54 3.35 11.78
C ASP A 114 30.73 2.32 12.92
N LEU A 115 30.36 2.69 14.15
CA LEU A 115 30.68 1.84 15.32
C LEU A 115 30.05 0.45 15.27
N VAL A 116 30.81 -0.58 15.67
CA VAL A 116 30.31 -1.94 15.94
C VAL A 116 30.85 -2.41 17.28
N PHE A 117 29.97 -2.87 18.16
CA PHE A 117 30.35 -3.57 19.38
C PHE A 117 30.14 -5.07 19.17
N ALA A 118 31.19 -5.86 19.39
CA ALA A 118 31.09 -7.31 19.28
C ALA A 118 32.09 -8.00 20.21
N ASP A 119 31.61 -8.92 21.05
CA ASP A 119 32.42 -9.77 21.94
C ASP A 119 33.45 -8.98 22.79
N GLY A 120 32.98 -7.93 23.48
CA GLY A 120 33.83 -7.08 24.34
C GLY A 120 34.83 -6.20 23.58
N LYS A 121 34.63 -6.02 22.26
CA LYS A 121 35.49 -5.23 21.39
C LYS A 121 34.67 -4.14 20.71
N LEU A 122 35.28 -2.98 20.55
CA LEU A 122 34.72 -1.88 19.77
C LEU A 122 35.50 -1.75 18.47
N LEU A 123 34.80 -1.79 17.34
CA LEU A 123 35.32 -1.57 16.01
C LEU A 123 34.82 -0.23 15.47
N TRP A 124 35.67 0.43 14.67
CA TRP A 124 35.30 1.68 14.00
C TRP A 124 36.19 1.92 12.79
N THR A 125 35.71 2.77 11.88
CA THR A 125 36.53 3.24 10.77
C THR A 125 37.10 4.62 11.04
N GLN A 126 38.25 4.91 10.44
CA GLN A 126 38.86 6.24 10.41
C GLN A 126 39.16 6.63 8.98
N GLU A 127 38.95 7.91 8.68
CA GLU A 127 39.29 8.53 7.41
C GLU A 127 40.37 9.59 7.60
N HIS A 128 41.43 9.50 6.79
CA HIS A 128 42.42 10.56 6.67
C HIS A 128 42.13 11.41 5.44
N ILE A 129 41.78 12.67 5.67
CA ILE A 129 41.48 13.63 4.61
C ILE A 129 42.72 14.45 4.29
N SER A 130 43.18 14.37 3.04
CA SER A 130 44.30 15.17 2.54
C SER A 130 43.87 15.93 1.29
N GLY A 131 43.98 17.26 1.29
CA GLY A 131 43.53 18.09 0.16
C GLY A 131 42.00 18.08 -0.07
N GLY A 132 41.21 17.77 0.96
CA GLY A 132 39.74 17.70 0.85
C GLY A 132 39.19 16.40 0.27
N VAL A 133 40.04 15.41 0.04
CA VAL A 133 39.64 14.05 -0.39
C VAL A 133 40.10 13.02 0.63
N VAL A 134 39.31 11.95 0.79
CA VAL A 134 39.70 10.79 1.60
C VAL A 134 40.91 10.14 0.93
N SER A 135 42.07 10.27 1.57
CA SER A 135 43.34 9.74 1.08
C SER A 135 43.64 8.35 1.61
N GLU A 136 43.06 8.02 2.77
CA GLU A 136 43.22 6.74 3.43
C GLU A 136 42.00 6.44 4.30
N LYS A 137 41.60 5.17 4.34
CA LYS A 137 40.59 4.65 5.26
C LYS A 137 41.15 3.42 5.99
N SER A 138 40.91 3.34 7.30
CA SER A 138 41.38 2.23 8.14
C SER A 138 40.28 1.68 9.04
N LEU A 139 40.34 0.38 9.33
CA LEU A 139 39.49 -0.30 10.30
C LEU A 139 40.30 -0.54 11.57
N HIS A 140 39.78 -0.07 12.70
CA HIS A 140 40.39 -0.19 14.01
C HIS A 140 39.54 -1.08 14.89
N ILE A 141 40.20 -1.71 15.85
CA ILE A 141 39.55 -2.47 16.91
C ILE A 141 40.21 -2.16 18.24
N LYS A 142 39.42 -2.03 19.29
CA LYS A 142 39.87 -1.90 20.67
C LYS A 142 39.26 -3.00 21.52
N ASN A 143 40.11 -3.78 22.18
CA ASN A 143 39.68 -4.70 23.23
C ASN A 143 39.38 -3.87 24.49
N LEU A 144 38.15 -3.94 24.99
CA LEU A 144 37.69 -3.08 26.08
C LEU A 144 38.19 -3.55 27.46
N ASP A 145 38.50 -4.85 27.60
CA ASP A 145 39.08 -5.41 28.83
C ASP A 145 40.55 -5.06 29.00
N THR A 146 41.34 -5.15 27.91
CA THR A 146 42.80 -4.92 27.96
C THR A 146 43.18 -3.48 27.61
N GLY A 147 42.30 -2.75 26.93
CA GLY A 147 42.57 -1.43 26.36
C GLY A 147 43.48 -1.47 25.12
N GLU A 148 43.85 -2.66 24.63
CA GLU A 148 44.69 -2.83 23.45
C GLU A 148 43.95 -2.38 22.19
N GLN A 149 44.63 -1.62 21.33
CA GLN A 149 44.10 -1.14 20.06
C GLN A 149 44.94 -1.67 18.90
N THR A 150 44.29 -2.17 17.86
CA THR A 150 44.91 -2.71 16.65
C THR A 150 44.28 -2.08 15.40
N VAL A 151 45.11 -1.80 14.39
CA VAL A 151 44.63 -1.47 13.04
C VAL A 151 44.50 -2.77 12.26
N VAL A 152 43.26 -3.17 11.94
CA VAL A 152 42.96 -4.43 11.24
C VAL A 152 43.38 -4.35 9.78
N THR A 153 43.06 -3.23 9.12
CA THR A 153 43.43 -2.99 7.72
C THR A 153 43.45 -1.50 7.42
N GLN A 154 44.19 -1.13 6.38
CA GLN A 154 44.34 0.24 5.90
C GLN A 154 44.39 0.22 4.36
N VAL A 155 43.59 1.07 3.73
CA VAL A 155 43.59 1.24 2.27
C VAL A 155 44.05 2.65 1.96
N ILE A 156 45.08 2.76 1.13
CA ILE A 156 45.68 4.02 0.68
C ILE A 156 45.28 4.23 -0.78
N ASN A 157 44.76 5.41 -1.10
CA ASN A 157 44.30 5.83 -2.44
C ASN A 157 43.13 5.01 -3.03
N GLY A 158 41.92 5.57 -2.93
CA GLY A 158 40.72 5.05 -3.59
C GLY A 158 39.47 5.51 -2.86
N TYR A 159 38.43 5.90 -3.60
CA TYR A 159 37.09 6.09 -3.01
C TYR A 159 36.51 4.70 -2.72
N THR A 160 36.82 4.15 -1.56
CA THR A 160 36.30 2.86 -1.09
C THR A 160 35.76 3.01 0.32
N TYR A 161 34.54 2.52 0.58
CA TYR A 161 33.97 2.42 1.92
C TYR A 161 34.05 0.97 2.40
N PHE A 162 33.94 0.74 3.70
CA PHE A 162 33.65 -0.62 4.16
C PHE A 162 32.19 -0.89 3.85
N SER A 163 31.88 -2.04 3.24
CA SER A 163 30.49 -2.44 3.08
C SER A 163 29.92 -3.06 4.35
N GLY A 164 30.78 -3.45 5.29
CA GLY A 164 30.45 -3.95 6.62
C GLY A 164 31.65 -4.62 7.25
N TYR A 165 31.60 -4.78 8.57
CA TYR A 165 32.57 -5.52 9.36
C TYR A 165 31.97 -5.95 10.69
N ASP A 166 32.55 -7.01 11.25
CA ASP A 166 32.09 -7.62 12.48
C ASP A 166 33.24 -8.43 13.13
N ALA A 167 33.08 -8.82 14.40
CA ALA A 167 34.09 -9.59 15.12
C ALA A 167 33.49 -10.62 16.09
N PHE A 168 34.13 -11.78 16.16
CA PHE A 168 33.83 -12.76 17.18
C PHE A 168 35.11 -13.45 17.65
N GLY A 169 35.32 -13.50 18.97
CA GLY A 169 36.52 -14.08 19.57
C GLY A 169 37.78 -13.38 19.05
N ASP A 170 38.62 -14.14 18.36
CA ASP A 170 39.91 -13.70 17.81
C ASP A 170 39.85 -13.33 16.32
N THR A 171 38.66 -13.28 15.73
CA THR A 171 38.46 -13.09 14.28
C THR A 171 37.67 -11.82 14.00
N VAL A 172 38.16 -11.01 13.05
CA VAL A 172 37.45 -9.88 12.47
C VAL A 172 37.16 -10.17 11.00
N VAL A 173 35.94 -9.91 10.52
CA VAL A 173 35.58 -10.00 9.10
C VAL A 173 35.23 -8.63 8.55
N TRP A 174 35.56 -8.37 7.28
CA TRP A 174 35.19 -7.12 6.61
C TRP A 174 35.20 -7.25 5.08
N SER A 175 34.67 -6.25 4.39
CA SER A 175 34.79 -6.08 2.94
C SER A 175 34.68 -4.61 2.54
N PHE A 176 35.11 -4.30 1.31
CA PHE A 176 35.02 -2.94 0.75
C PHE A 176 33.92 -2.81 -0.31
N PHE A 177 33.36 -1.61 -0.46
CA PHE A 177 32.49 -1.21 -1.57
C PHE A 177 32.48 0.32 -1.78
N PRO A 178 32.47 0.80 -3.04
CA PRO A 178 33.02 0.13 -4.22
C PRO A 178 34.54 0.00 -4.08
N GLY A 179 35.21 -0.80 -4.90
CA GLY A 179 36.68 -0.88 -4.83
C GLY A 179 37.30 -1.99 -5.67
N ALA A 180 38.63 -1.99 -5.71
CA ALA A 180 39.41 -2.99 -6.47
C ALA A 180 39.38 -4.39 -5.83
N ASP A 181 39.13 -4.47 -4.53
CA ASP A 181 39.00 -5.74 -3.82
C ASP A 181 37.75 -5.72 -2.93
N THR A 182 36.64 -6.18 -3.50
CA THR A 182 35.33 -6.30 -2.85
C THR A 182 35.13 -7.68 -2.22
N HIS A 183 36.19 -8.48 -2.07
CA HIS A 183 36.08 -9.79 -1.42
C HIS A 183 35.98 -9.63 0.10
N VAL A 184 35.31 -10.60 0.74
CA VAL A 184 35.30 -10.72 2.20
C VAL A 184 36.64 -11.23 2.69
N LYS A 185 37.18 -10.54 3.68
CA LYS A 185 38.43 -10.86 4.37
C LYS A 185 38.14 -11.26 5.81
N SER A 186 39.03 -12.08 6.37
CA SER A 186 39.11 -12.38 7.78
C SER A 186 40.49 -12.03 8.32
N TYR A 187 40.58 -11.51 9.54
CA TYR A 187 41.83 -11.20 10.24
C TYR A 187 41.83 -11.89 11.60
N ASN A 188 42.87 -12.66 11.87
CA ASN A 188 43.09 -13.27 13.17
C ASN A 188 43.92 -12.30 14.03
N LEU A 189 43.35 -11.83 15.14
CA LEU A 189 43.96 -10.81 16.00
C LEU A 189 45.25 -11.34 16.66
N SER A 190 45.25 -12.59 17.14
CA SER A 190 46.41 -13.17 17.82
C SER A 190 47.60 -13.43 16.89
N SER A 191 47.35 -13.84 15.65
CA SER A 191 48.41 -14.15 14.68
C SER A 191 48.76 -12.98 13.77
N GLY A 192 47.89 -11.97 13.69
CA GLY A 192 47.99 -10.84 12.76
C GLY A 192 47.87 -11.24 11.28
N ILE A 193 47.21 -12.37 10.98
CA ILE A 193 47.12 -12.92 9.61
C ILE A 193 45.77 -12.54 9.00
N SER A 194 45.81 -11.95 7.80
CA SER A 194 44.63 -11.68 6.97
C SER A 194 44.48 -12.73 5.87
N THR A 195 43.25 -13.19 5.62
CA THR A 195 42.90 -14.19 4.61
C THR A 195 41.66 -13.75 3.83
N THR A 196 41.63 -13.96 2.51
CA THR A 196 40.43 -13.80 1.70
C THR A 196 39.56 -15.04 1.82
N ILE A 197 38.30 -14.90 2.23
CA ILE A 197 37.37 -16.02 2.44
C ILE A 197 36.23 -16.10 1.41
N SER A 198 35.96 -15.01 0.67
CA SER A 198 35.02 -15.07 -0.47
C SER A 198 35.72 -15.30 -1.81
N THR A 199 34.99 -15.87 -2.77
CA THR A 199 35.47 -16.10 -4.14
C THR A 199 35.01 -15.02 -5.11
N ASN A 200 33.84 -14.43 -4.88
CA ASN A 200 33.37 -13.25 -5.61
C ASN A 200 33.26 -12.04 -4.66
N SER A 201 32.81 -10.92 -5.21
CA SER A 201 32.45 -9.71 -4.47
C SER A 201 31.42 -10.05 -3.39
N GLY A 202 31.77 -9.79 -2.13
CA GLY A 202 30.90 -10.04 -1.00
C GLY A 202 30.72 -8.78 -0.17
N HIS A 203 29.54 -8.62 0.41
CA HIS A 203 29.14 -7.40 1.10
C HIS A 203 28.46 -7.69 2.44
N TYR A 204 28.56 -6.72 3.35
CA TYR A 204 27.99 -6.75 4.71
C TYR A 204 28.30 -8.04 5.48
N PRO A 205 29.58 -8.44 5.61
CA PRO A 205 29.94 -9.65 6.32
C PRO A 205 29.64 -9.53 7.81
N VAL A 206 29.05 -10.59 8.37
CA VAL A 206 28.80 -10.79 9.80
C VAL A 206 29.45 -12.09 10.26
N ILE A 207 29.80 -12.21 11.54
CA ILE A 207 30.43 -13.40 12.11
C ILE A 207 29.93 -13.69 13.52
N HIS A 208 29.57 -14.94 13.76
CA HIS A 208 29.33 -15.43 15.12
C HIS A 208 29.92 -16.83 15.27
N ASN A 209 30.62 -17.06 16.38
CA ASN A 209 31.36 -18.30 16.62
C ASN A 209 32.38 -18.62 15.51
N HIS A 210 32.15 -19.67 14.73
CA HIS A 210 33.01 -20.08 13.62
C HIS A 210 32.34 -19.92 12.26
N THR A 211 31.20 -19.23 12.19
CA THR A 211 30.43 -19.05 10.96
C THR A 211 30.46 -17.57 10.58
N ALA A 212 30.97 -17.29 9.39
CA ALA A 212 30.83 -15.99 8.74
C ALA A 212 29.72 -16.07 7.67
N MET A 213 28.99 -14.98 7.46
CA MET A 213 27.94 -14.88 6.45
C MET A 213 28.03 -13.53 5.72
N TRP A 214 27.77 -13.52 4.42
CA TRP A 214 27.71 -12.31 3.59
C TRP A 214 26.78 -12.53 2.39
N TYR A 215 26.32 -11.46 1.74
CA TYR A 215 25.74 -11.61 0.41
C TYR A 215 26.81 -11.45 -0.67
N GLU A 216 26.73 -12.27 -1.71
CA GLU A 216 27.70 -12.36 -2.79
C GLU A 216 27.07 -11.91 -4.11
N VAL A 217 27.77 -11.05 -4.85
CA VAL A 217 27.35 -10.53 -6.16
C VAL A 217 28.15 -11.24 -7.26
N SER A 218 27.44 -11.83 -8.22
CA SER A 218 28.06 -12.55 -9.33
C SER A 218 28.68 -11.58 -10.33
N SER A 219 29.97 -11.76 -10.62
CA SER A 219 30.71 -10.89 -11.55
C SER A 219 30.09 -10.92 -12.95
N GLY A 220 29.79 -9.75 -13.53
CA GLY A 220 29.41 -9.62 -14.95
C GLY A 220 27.91 -9.66 -15.25
N SER A 221 27.04 -9.57 -14.25
CA SER A 221 25.59 -9.43 -14.44
C SER A 221 25.13 -8.06 -13.92
N GLU A 222 24.46 -7.26 -14.76
CA GLU A 222 23.60 -6.16 -14.30
C GLU A 222 22.17 -6.44 -14.77
N PRO A 223 21.16 -6.35 -13.89
CA PRO A 223 21.26 -6.22 -12.43
C PRO A 223 21.76 -7.54 -11.82
N GLY A 224 22.82 -7.49 -11.00
CA GLY A 224 23.60 -8.68 -10.68
C GLY A 224 22.85 -9.73 -9.85
N ASN A 225 23.02 -11.00 -10.22
CA ASN A 225 22.54 -12.13 -9.43
C ASN A 225 23.22 -12.12 -8.06
N ARG A 226 22.41 -12.06 -7.00
CA ARG A 226 22.85 -12.06 -5.60
C ARG A 226 22.60 -13.41 -4.96
N SER A 227 23.45 -13.79 -4.03
CA SER A 227 23.30 -15.00 -3.21
C SER A 227 23.66 -14.71 -1.76
N ILE A 228 23.18 -15.49 -0.80
CA ILE A 228 23.68 -15.47 0.59
C ILE A 228 24.61 -16.66 0.77
N VAL A 229 25.79 -16.39 1.31
CA VAL A 229 26.86 -17.37 1.50
C VAL A 229 27.23 -17.45 2.97
N THR A 230 27.42 -18.66 3.46
CA THR A 230 28.07 -18.93 4.75
C THR A 230 29.44 -19.57 4.56
N TYR A 231 30.33 -19.35 5.52
CA TYR A 231 31.68 -19.89 5.56
C TYR A 231 32.04 -20.32 6.97
N ASP A 232 32.44 -21.58 7.10
CA ASP A 232 32.94 -22.15 8.34
C ASP A 232 34.45 -21.89 8.45
N MET A 233 34.83 -21.07 9.43
CA MET A 233 36.20 -20.64 9.71
C MET A 233 37.13 -21.78 10.16
N ILE A 234 36.58 -22.88 10.66
CA ILE A 234 37.34 -24.06 11.11
C ILE A 234 37.57 -25.02 9.94
N SER A 235 36.51 -25.38 9.20
CA SER A 235 36.59 -26.37 8.12
C SER A 235 36.97 -25.76 6.77
N GLY A 236 36.85 -24.44 6.60
CA GLY A 236 37.00 -23.75 5.33
C GLY A 236 35.87 -24.03 4.34
N LYS A 237 34.76 -24.64 4.81
CA LYS A 237 33.62 -24.99 3.97
C LYS A 237 32.78 -23.74 3.67
N LYS A 238 32.59 -23.46 2.38
CA LYS A 238 31.66 -22.47 1.85
C LYS A 238 30.33 -23.14 1.49
N THR A 239 29.21 -22.56 1.90
CA THR A 239 27.85 -23.02 1.56
C THR A 239 27.05 -21.87 0.97
N LYS A 240 26.37 -22.09 -0.17
CA LYS A 240 25.35 -21.15 -0.67
C LYS A 240 24.06 -21.41 0.10
N LEU A 241 23.76 -20.52 1.05
CA LEU A 241 22.50 -20.56 1.80
C LEU A 241 21.33 -20.27 0.85
N VAL A 242 21.46 -19.18 0.10
CA VAL A 242 20.50 -18.72 -0.91
C VAL A 242 21.18 -18.77 -2.26
N GLU A 243 20.55 -19.45 -3.22
CA GLU A 243 21.03 -19.51 -4.61
C GLU A 243 20.99 -18.13 -5.28
N GLU A 244 21.65 -18.03 -6.43
CA GLU A 244 21.62 -16.83 -7.25
C GLU A 244 20.18 -16.41 -7.58
N SER A 245 19.84 -15.18 -7.22
CA SER A 245 18.53 -14.56 -7.45
C SER A 245 18.69 -13.11 -7.94
N THR A 246 17.69 -12.67 -8.69
CA THR A 246 17.49 -11.27 -9.10
C THR A 246 16.90 -10.40 -7.98
N THR A 247 16.41 -11.00 -6.88
CA THR A 247 15.96 -10.26 -5.70
C THR A 247 17.14 -9.59 -5.01
N ASN A 248 16.92 -8.41 -4.43
CA ASN A 248 17.97 -7.83 -3.57
C ASN A 248 18.07 -8.67 -2.29
N LEU A 249 19.30 -8.97 -1.88
CA LEU A 249 19.58 -9.73 -0.67
C LEU A 249 20.52 -8.91 0.21
N TYR A 250 20.29 -8.94 1.52
CA TYR A 250 21.13 -8.31 2.53
C TYR A 250 21.32 -9.25 3.71
N THR A 251 22.53 -9.34 4.26
CA THR A 251 22.80 -10.05 5.50
C THR A 251 22.52 -9.13 6.68
N VAL A 252 21.92 -9.69 7.74
CA VAL A 252 21.58 -8.93 8.95
C VAL A 252 22.50 -9.33 10.08
N ASP A 253 22.44 -10.59 10.53
CA ASP A 253 23.18 -11.05 11.71
C ASP A 253 23.21 -12.59 11.79
N ILE A 254 24.01 -13.13 12.71
CA ILE A 254 24.00 -14.52 13.15
C ILE A 254 23.75 -14.55 14.66
N LEU A 255 22.62 -15.13 15.07
CA LEU A 255 22.23 -15.18 16.47
C LEU A 255 23.09 -16.16 17.28
N LYS A 256 22.97 -16.07 18.61
CA LYS A 256 23.81 -16.82 19.56
C LYS A 256 23.82 -18.34 19.34
N ASP A 257 22.69 -18.87 18.88
CA ASP A 257 22.41 -20.27 18.57
C ASP A 257 22.74 -20.67 17.12
N GLY A 258 23.37 -19.77 16.35
CA GLY A 258 23.81 -20.00 14.97
C GLY A 258 22.73 -19.74 13.92
N ILE A 259 21.55 -19.28 14.33
CA ILE A 259 20.47 -18.91 13.42
C ILE A 259 20.93 -17.74 12.54
N LEU A 260 20.73 -17.89 11.24
CA LEU A 260 21.12 -16.93 10.21
C LEU A 260 19.95 -15.98 9.91
N LEU A 261 20.21 -14.67 9.94
CA LEU A 261 19.23 -13.64 9.59
C LEU A 261 19.63 -12.89 8.32
N PHE A 262 18.71 -12.79 7.37
CA PHE A 262 18.92 -12.07 6.12
C PHE A 262 17.61 -11.46 5.61
N VAL A 263 17.72 -10.39 4.82
CA VAL A 263 16.59 -9.71 4.19
C VAL A 263 16.54 -10.07 2.71
N VAL A 264 15.34 -10.34 2.22
CA VAL A 264 15.03 -10.43 0.79
C VAL A 264 14.13 -9.25 0.44
N THR A 265 14.58 -8.39 -0.48
CA THR A 265 13.74 -7.34 -1.05
C THR A 265 13.10 -7.85 -2.32
N ASP A 266 11.78 -7.79 -2.37
CA ASP A 266 11.04 -7.97 -3.61
C ASP A 266 11.38 -6.80 -4.56
N PRO A 267 11.95 -7.06 -5.75
CA PRO A 267 12.39 -6.00 -6.66
C PRO A 267 11.23 -5.23 -7.30
N TYR A 268 10.00 -5.73 -7.25
CA TYR A 268 8.82 -5.08 -7.83
C TYR A 268 8.05 -4.26 -6.81
N THR A 269 7.90 -4.79 -5.59
CA THR A 269 7.21 -4.07 -4.52
C THR A 269 8.15 -3.17 -3.72
N GLY A 270 9.46 -3.44 -3.78
CA GLY A 270 10.46 -2.80 -2.92
C GLY A 270 10.34 -3.24 -1.45
N ARG A 271 9.53 -4.26 -1.17
CA ARG A 271 9.26 -4.73 0.19
C ARG A 271 10.38 -5.63 0.69
N ASP A 272 10.93 -5.26 1.83
CA ASP A 272 11.87 -6.10 2.58
C ASP A 272 11.12 -7.13 3.42
N SER A 273 11.59 -8.36 3.36
CA SER A 273 11.15 -9.46 4.22
C SER A 273 12.34 -10.03 4.97
N LEU A 274 12.25 -10.10 6.29
CA LEU A 274 13.28 -10.72 7.14
C LEU A 274 13.08 -12.24 7.16
N TYR A 275 14.14 -12.97 6.84
CA TYR A 275 14.17 -14.42 6.86
C TYR A 275 15.12 -14.93 7.93
N MET A 276 14.74 -16.08 8.47
CA MET A 276 15.50 -16.82 9.46
C MET A 276 15.80 -18.21 8.91
N SER A 277 17.05 -18.66 9.04
CA SER A 277 17.47 -19.98 8.57
C SER A 277 18.41 -20.67 9.54
N ASP A 278 18.33 -22.00 9.58
CA ASP A 278 19.31 -22.84 10.25
C ASP A 278 20.65 -22.83 9.45
N PRO A 279 21.82 -22.86 10.14
CA PRO A 279 23.13 -22.85 9.50
C PRO A 279 23.41 -24.03 8.56
N ASP A 280 22.70 -25.15 8.73
CA ASP A 280 22.82 -26.34 7.88
C ASP A 280 21.96 -26.27 6.61
N GLN A 281 21.06 -25.28 6.49
CA GLN A 281 20.28 -25.10 5.27
C GLN A 281 21.16 -24.62 4.10
N SER A 282 20.76 -25.01 2.91
CA SER A 282 21.42 -24.60 1.66
C SER A 282 20.45 -24.66 0.49
N GLY A 283 20.76 -23.91 -0.55
CA GLY A 283 20.01 -23.97 -1.80
C GLY A 283 18.62 -23.32 -1.76
N LEU A 284 18.36 -22.41 -0.81
CA LEU A 284 17.12 -21.63 -0.78
C LEU A 284 16.99 -20.82 -2.07
N ARG A 285 15.79 -20.77 -2.64
CA ARG A 285 15.53 -20.05 -3.89
C ARG A 285 14.42 -19.04 -3.67
N PHE A 286 14.74 -17.78 -3.88
CA PHE A 286 13.76 -16.72 -4.02
C PHE A 286 13.66 -16.43 -5.52
N SER A 287 12.69 -17.03 -6.18
CA SER A 287 12.34 -16.54 -7.52
C SER A 287 11.33 -15.43 -7.34
N THR A 288 11.66 -14.25 -7.84
CA THR A 288 10.59 -13.46 -8.43
C THR A 288 10.01 -14.31 -9.56
N LYS A 289 8.79 -14.86 -9.40
CA LYS A 289 8.01 -15.20 -10.59
C LYS A 289 7.99 -13.89 -11.38
N GLU A 290 8.61 -13.85 -12.56
CA GLU A 290 8.44 -12.66 -13.41
C GLU A 290 6.93 -12.46 -13.52
N PRO A 291 6.41 -11.28 -13.14
CA PRO A 291 4.99 -11.03 -13.24
C PRO A 291 4.61 -11.30 -14.68
N TYR A 292 3.63 -12.17 -14.87
CA TYR A 292 3.06 -12.42 -16.18
C TYR A 292 2.55 -11.08 -16.70
N PHE A 293 3.18 -10.55 -17.75
CA PHE A 293 2.72 -9.35 -18.43
C PHE A 293 1.58 -9.76 -19.37
N SER A 294 0.34 -9.59 -18.93
CA SER A 294 -0.78 -9.47 -19.86
C SER A 294 -0.82 -8.01 -20.35
N GLY A 295 -0.24 -7.77 -21.53
CA GLY A 295 -0.19 -6.45 -22.17
C GLY A 295 1.20 -5.85 -22.22
N GLN A 296 1.68 -5.53 -23.43
CA GLN A 296 2.88 -4.70 -23.58
C GLN A 296 2.54 -3.28 -23.12
N LEU A 297 3.11 -2.85 -22.00
CA LEU A 297 3.27 -1.43 -21.70
C LEU A 297 4.12 -0.83 -22.83
N SER A 298 3.48 -0.25 -23.85
CA SER A 298 4.22 0.39 -24.93
C SER A 298 4.84 1.67 -24.39
N SER A 299 6.11 1.91 -24.75
CA SER A 299 6.82 3.17 -24.45
C SER A 299 6.18 4.40 -25.11
N ASP A 300 5.19 4.18 -25.97
CA ASP A 300 4.73 5.16 -26.95
C ASP A 300 3.49 5.94 -26.49
N GLY A 301 2.99 5.67 -25.28
CA GLY A 301 1.86 6.40 -24.70
C GLY A 301 2.16 6.86 -23.28
N TRP A 302 2.43 8.16 -23.11
CA TRP A 302 2.61 8.76 -21.79
C TRP A 302 1.31 8.74 -20.99
N GLY A 303 1.43 8.44 -19.70
CA GLY A 303 0.30 8.37 -18.80
C GLY A 303 -0.71 7.30 -19.21
N ARG A 304 -0.37 6.13 -19.75
CA ARG A 304 -1.33 5.01 -19.88
C ARG A 304 -1.31 4.16 -18.61
N ILE A 305 -2.45 3.59 -18.22
CA ILE A 305 -2.47 2.58 -17.14
C ILE A 305 -2.26 1.20 -17.76
N GLY A 306 -1.36 0.42 -17.19
CA GLY A 306 -1.22 -1.00 -17.48
C GLY A 306 -1.17 -1.85 -16.20
N ALA A 307 -1.31 -3.15 -16.37
CA ALA A 307 -1.26 -4.14 -15.28
C ALA A 307 0.10 -4.85 -15.30
N GLN A 308 0.71 -5.03 -14.12
CA GLN A 308 1.91 -5.84 -13.96
C GLN A 308 1.92 -6.48 -12.56
N GLY A 309 1.92 -7.81 -12.54
CA GLY A 309 1.81 -8.56 -11.28
C GLY A 309 0.53 -8.15 -10.55
N ARG A 310 0.65 -7.83 -9.26
CA ARG A 310 -0.50 -7.44 -8.42
C ARG A 310 -0.89 -5.97 -8.52
N TRP A 311 -0.19 -5.18 -9.33
CA TRP A 311 -0.32 -3.73 -9.31
C TRP A 311 -0.67 -3.17 -10.68
N LEU A 312 -1.30 -1.99 -10.66
CA LEU A 312 -1.44 -1.15 -11.83
C LEU A 312 -0.33 -0.10 -11.85
N TYR A 313 0.08 0.29 -13.05
CA TYR A 313 1.16 1.22 -13.28
C TYR A 313 0.77 2.26 -14.32
N GLU A 314 1.20 3.50 -14.09
CA GLU A 314 1.12 4.59 -15.05
C GLU A 314 2.47 4.72 -15.77
N SER A 315 2.46 4.79 -17.10
CA SER A 315 3.65 5.15 -17.85
C SER A 315 4.04 6.61 -17.64
N ILE A 316 5.32 6.85 -17.38
CA ILE A 316 5.91 8.18 -17.17
C ILE A 316 7.16 8.32 -18.05
N ASP A 317 7.73 9.53 -18.14
CA ASP A 317 8.83 9.87 -19.09
C ASP A 317 10.03 8.90 -19.06
N MET A 318 10.34 8.29 -17.91
CA MET A 318 11.50 7.43 -17.72
C MET A 318 11.16 6.07 -17.09
N GLY A 319 9.93 5.58 -17.26
CA GLY A 319 9.53 4.25 -16.79
C GLY A 319 8.06 4.18 -16.40
N PHE A 320 7.81 3.56 -15.24
CA PHE A 320 6.47 3.31 -14.74
C PHE A 320 6.40 3.72 -13.26
N ASP A 321 5.34 4.42 -12.88
CA ASP A 321 5.01 4.65 -11.47
C ASP A 321 3.80 3.81 -11.08
N LYS A 322 3.78 3.33 -9.83
CA LYS A 322 2.63 2.59 -9.31
C LYS A 322 1.42 3.52 -9.32
N TRP A 323 0.35 3.06 -9.97
CA TRP A 323 -0.93 3.75 -10.03
C TRP A 323 -1.91 3.10 -9.06
N PRO A 324 -2.03 3.61 -7.81
CA PRO A 324 -3.08 3.13 -6.94
C PRO A 324 -4.44 3.58 -7.49
N VAL A 325 -5.40 2.66 -7.58
CA VAL A 325 -6.78 3.02 -7.90
C VAL A 325 -7.36 3.75 -6.68
N TYR A 326 -7.26 5.07 -6.69
CA TYR A 326 -7.96 5.95 -5.75
C TYR A 326 -9.23 6.43 -6.43
N GLY A 327 -10.21 5.54 -6.46
CA GLY A 327 -11.42 5.69 -7.24
C GLY A 327 -12.60 6.22 -6.43
N VAL A 328 -13.54 6.85 -7.12
CA VAL A 328 -14.91 7.11 -6.64
C VAL A 328 -15.92 6.77 -7.73
N GLN A 329 -17.04 6.18 -7.35
CA GLN A 329 -18.17 5.98 -8.25
C GLN A 329 -18.82 7.33 -8.50
N PHE A 330 -18.72 7.85 -9.72
CA PHE A 330 -19.22 9.17 -10.08
C PHE A 330 -20.64 9.05 -10.61
N ILE A 331 -21.58 9.67 -9.91
CA ILE A 331 -23.01 9.71 -10.24
C ILE A 331 -23.42 11.18 -10.11
N LEU A 332 -24.25 11.64 -11.03
CA LEU A 332 -24.81 12.99 -10.96
C LEU A 332 -26.01 12.96 -9.99
N PRO A 333 -26.06 13.83 -8.96
CA PRO A 333 -27.11 13.77 -7.93
C PRO A 333 -28.54 13.80 -8.44
N GLU A 334 -28.76 14.43 -9.60
CA GLU A 334 -30.07 14.63 -10.21
C GLU A 334 -30.60 13.37 -10.91
N TYR A 335 -29.76 12.33 -11.04
CA TYR A 335 -30.01 11.13 -11.83
C TYR A 335 -29.84 9.87 -10.97
N ASP A 336 -30.43 8.75 -11.43
CA ASP A 336 -30.29 7.47 -10.75
C ASP A 336 -28.92 6.80 -10.97
N ILE A 337 -28.62 5.83 -10.09
CA ILE A 337 -27.38 5.05 -9.99
C ILE A 337 -27.15 4.19 -11.25
N ASN A 338 -28.22 3.72 -11.91
CA ASN A 338 -28.18 2.72 -12.99
C ASN A 338 -28.19 3.31 -14.42
N GLY A 339 -27.43 4.38 -14.66
CA GLY A 339 -27.10 4.83 -16.03
C GLY A 339 -27.85 6.04 -16.57
N GLU A 340 -28.67 6.67 -15.74
CA GLU A 340 -29.26 7.95 -16.10
C GLU A 340 -28.23 9.10 -16.09
N SER A 341 -27.22 8.99 -15.22
CA SER A 341 -26.16 9.99 -15.03
C SER A 341 -25.29 10.23 -16.27
N PHE A 342 -25.19 9.26 -17.18
CA PHE A 342 -24.34 9.34 -18.37
C PHE A 342 -25.14 9.10 -19.65
N THR A 343 -26.28 9.77 -19.77
CA THR A 343 -27.01 9.91 -21.04
C THR A 343 -26.52 11.13 -21.82
N ASN A 344 -26.84 11.22 -23.13
CA ASN A 344 -26.54 12.44 -23.90
C ASN A 344 -27.20 13.67 -23.26
N ALA A 345 -28.44 13.53 -22.81
CA ALA A 345 -29.19 14.59 -22.16
C ALA A 345 -28.51 15.06 -20.86
N ALA A 346 -28.08 14.12 -20.00
CA ALA A 346 -27.38 14.44 -18.76
C ALA A 346 -26.03 15.14 -19.00
N LEU A 347 -25.26 14.68 -19.99
CA LEU A 347 -23.97 15.29 -20.32
C LEU A 347 -24.12 16.65 -21.05
N ASP A 348 -25.24 16.88 -21.72
CA ASP A 348 -25.57 18.14 -22.41
C ASP A 348 -26.30 19.17 -21.57
N ALA A 349 -26.95 18.72 -20.49
CA ALA A 349 -27.44 19.57 -19.42
C ALA A 349 -26.23 20.25 -18.76
N ARG A 350 -25.70 21.30 -19.39
CA ARG A 350 -24.90 22.32 -18.73
C ARG A 350 -25.78 22.83 -17.59
N GLY A 351 -25.43 22.50 -16.35
CA GLY A 351 -26.09 23.10 -15.19
C GLY A 351 -26.12 24.63 -15.34
N PRO A 352 -27.18 25.32 -14.87
CA PRO A 352 -27.36 26.74 -15.09
C PRO A 352 -26.30 27.58 -14.37
N GLU A 353 -25.57 28.39 -15.15
CA GLU A 353 -24.84 29.63 -14.77
C GLU A 353 -23.81 29.61 -13.59
N PRO A 354 -22.88 30.59 -13.53
CA PRO A 354 -21.65 30.50 -12.72
C PRO A 354 -21.81 30.61 -11.19
N ASP A 355 -23.01 30.90 -10.68
CA ASP A 355 -23.19 31.36 -9.30
C ASP A 355 -23.92 30.35 -8.37
N GLY A 356 -23.87 29.05 -8.70
CA GLY A 356 -23.89 27.92 -7.73
C GLY A 356 -25.17 27.06 -7.67
N ASP A 357 -25.08 25.73 -7.84
CA ASP A 357 -26.25 24.83 -7.62
C ASP A 357 -26.01 23.30 -7.49
N GLY A 358 -25.09 22.68 -8.23
CA GLY A 358 -25.05 21.21 -8.34
C GLY A 358 -24.34 20.69 -9.60
N THR A 359 -23.68 21.55 -10.36
CA THR A 359 -23.09 21.21 -11.67
C THR A 359 -22.06 20.05 -11.66
N ARG A 360 -21.93 19.37 -12.79
CA ARG A 360 -20.89 18.35 -13.06
C ARG A 360 -19.47 18.77 -12.65
N LEU A 361 -19.05 20.00 -12.99
CA LEU A 361 -17.71 20.50 -12.68
C LEU A 361 -17.49 20.67 -11.17
N PHE A 362 -18.54 21.04 -10.42
CA PHE A 362 -18.48 21.13 -8.97
C PHE A 362 -18.16 19.76 -8.35
N TRP A 363 -18.83 18.70 -8.81
CA TRP A 363 -18.59 17.35 -8.31
C TRP A 363 -17.21 16.79 -8.72
N LEU A 364 -16.74 17.10 -9.94
CA LEU A 364 -15.37 16.78 -10.36
C LEU A 364 -14.32 17.44 -9.46
N GLN A 365 -14.51 18.73 -9.14
CA GLN A 365 -13.64 19.45 -8.21
C GLN A 365 -13.64 18.84 -6.81
N ARG A 366 -14.80 18.39 -6.31
CA ARG A 366 -14.90 17.75 -4.99
C ARG A 366 -14.20 16.39 -4.99
N ALA A 367 -14.42 15.56 -6.00
CA ALA A 367 -13.71 14.29 -6.16
C ALA A 367 -12.19 14.48 -6.12
N ALA A 368 -11.65 15.40 -6.93
CA ALA A 368 -10.20 15.63 -6.97
C ALA A 368 -9.65 16.35 -5.74
N ASN A 369 -10.26 17.47 -5.33
CA ASN A 369 -9.66 18.35 -4.31
C ASN A 369 -9.99 17.94 -2.88
N ARG A 370 -11.05 17.15 -2.67
CA ARG A 370 -11.54 16.78 -1.33
C ARG A 370 -11.49 15.30 -1.06
N LEU A 371 -11.49 14.46 -2.09
CA LEU A 371 -11.24 13.03 -1.95
C LEU A 371 -9.91 12.59 -2.55
N HIS A 372 -9.17 13.48 -3.23
CA HIS A 372 -7.93 13.11 -3.91
C HIS A 372 -8.09 11.94 -4.89
N ALA A 373 -9.29 11.81 -5.46
CA ALA A 373 -9.58 10.79 -6.45
C ALA A 373 -8.67 10.96 -7.67
N ARG A 374 -8.20 9.85 -8.21
CA ARG A 374 -7.46 9.74 -9.48
C ARG A 374 -8.25 8.96 -10.53
N THR A 375 -9.27 8.21 -10.10
CA THR A 375 -10.14 7.43 -10.97
C THR A 375 -11.59 7.81 -10.71
N LEU A 376 -12.34 8.04 -11.78
CA LEU A 376 -13.79 8.18 -11.76
C LEU A 376 -14.37 6.94 -12.41
N ARG A 377 -15.06 6.12 -11.63
CA ARG A 377 -15.83 5.02 -12.18
C ARG A 377 -17.18 5.54 -12.62
N ILE A 378 -17.55 5.30 -13.87
CA ILE A 378 -18.81 5.77 -14.46
C ILE A 378 -19.55 4.61 -15.10
N PHE A 379 -20.87 4.61 -14.96
CA PHE A 379 -21.73 3.65 -15.63
C PHE A 379 -22.27 4.22 -16.93
N VAL A 380 -22.04 3.52 -18.04
CA VAL A 380 -22.34 3.97 -19.40
C VAL A 380 -23.11 2.87 -20.13
N PRO A 381 -24.45 2.92 -20.13
CA PRO A 381 -25.25 1.82 -20.68
C PRO A 381 -25.08 1.71 -22.20
N MET A 382 -24.89 0.48 -22.67
CA MET A 382 -24.78 0.18 -24.09
C MET A 382 -26.12 0.35 -24.84
N PRO A 383 -26.10 0.45 -26.18
CA PRO A 383 -27.32 0.47 -26.97
C PRO A 383 -28.13 -0.83 -26.81
N GLY A 384 -29.44 -0.70 -26.59
CA GLY A 384 -30.37 -1.84 -26.53
C GLY A 384 -30.74 -2.29 -25.11
N GLU A 385 -30.09 -1.74 -24.08
CA GLU A 385 -30.50 -1.96 -22.70
C GLU A 385 -31.79 -1.20 -22.36
N SER A 386 -32.61 -1.78 -21.47
CA SER A 386 -33.96 -1.29 -21.13
C SER A 386 -34.00 0.16 -20.62
N TYR A 387 -32.90 0.65 -20.05
CA TYR A 387 -32.76 2.03 -19.58
C TYR A 387 -32.62 3.06 -20.73
N ASN A 388 -32.51 2.60 -22.00
CA ASN A 388 -32.17 3.43 -23.16
C ASN A 388 -33.23 3.47 -24.28
N GLU A 389 -34.44 2.95 -24.08
CA GLU A 389 -35.43 2.80 -25.17
C GLU A 389 -35.94 4.14 -25.76
N ASN A 390 -35.81 5.27 -25.04
CA ASN A 390 -36.35 6.58 -25.45
C ASN A 390 -35.35 7.55 -26.13
N GLY A 391 -34.23 7.06 -26.68
CA GLY A 391 -33.34 7.88 -27.52
C GLY A 391 -32.26 8.67 -26.78
N ASN A 392 -31.99 8.34 -25.52
CA ASN A 392 -30.98 8.97 -24.67
C ASN A 392 -29.59 8.31 -24.70
N ARG A 393 -29.29 7.52 -25.74
CA ARG A 393 -28.01 6.82 -25.91
C ARG A 393 -26.83 7.77 -25.82
N VAL A 394 -25.84 7.48 -24.98
CA VAL A 394 -24.65 8.32 -24.93
C VAL A 394 -23.78 8.11 -26.16
N ASN A 395 -23.35 9.20 -26.76
CA ASN A 395 -22.36 9.19 -27.82
C ASN A 395 -20.96 9.13 -27.21
N ALA A 396 -20.08 8.26 -27.74
CA ALA A 396 -18.67 8.18 -27.39
C ALA A 396 -17.96 9.55 -27.30
N GLN A 397 -18.30 10.49 -28.19
CA GLN A 397 -17.76 11.84 -28.18
C GLN A 397 -18.10 12.61 -26.88
N LYS A 398 -19.27 12.38 -26.29
CA LYS A 398 -19.66 13.02 -25.02
C LYS A 398 -18.90 12.43 -23.84
N ILE A 399 -18.66 11.11 -23.83
CA ILE A 399 -17.81 10.46 -22.83
C ILE A 399 -16.39 10.99 -22.92
N TYR A 400 -15.83 11.11 -24.13
CA TYR A 400 -14.52 11.73 -24.34
C TYR A 400 -14.48 13.17 -23.80
N ASN A 401 -15.49 13.99 -24.08
CA ASN A 401 -15.53 15.36 -23.55
C ASN A 401 -15.58 15.36 -22.01
N PHE A 402 -16.33 14.44 -21.39
CA PHE A 402 -16.32 14.28 -19.94
C PHE A 402 -14.95 13.84 -19.40
N ALA A 403 -14.27 12.92 -20.10
CA ALA A 403 -12.92 12.50 -19.76
C ALA A 403 -11.92 13.67 -19.78
N ARG A 404 -12.07 14.60 -20.75
CA ARG A 404 -11.27 15.84 -20.80
C ARG A 404 -11.55 16.76 -19.62
N ASP A 405 -12.81 16.87 -19.19
CA ASP A 405 -13.15 17.63 -17.98
C ASP A 405 -12.54 16.99 -16.72
N ALA A 406 -12.53 15.66 -16.63
CA ALA A 406 -11.91 14.93 -15.52
C ALA A 406 -10.37 15.02 -15.52
N GLU A 407 -9.75 14.97 -16.71
CA GLU A 407 -8.30 15.15 -16.89
C GLU A 407 -7.81 16.51 -16.39
N ALA A 408 -8.62 17.57 -16.52
CA ALA A 408 -8.29 18.89 -15.97
C ALA A 408 -8.08 18.87 -14.44
N TYR A 409 -8.52 17.80 -13.78
CA TYR A 409 -8.32 17.53 -12.36
C TYR A 409 -7.46 16.28 -12.09
N ASN A 410 -6.67 15.84 -13.08
CA ASN A 410 -5.78 14.67 -13.01
C ASN A 410 -6.51 13.36 -12.69
N MET A 411 -7.73 13.20 -13.21
CA MET A 411 -8.53 11.98 -13.07
C MET A 411 -8.71 11.26 -14.40
N ARG A 412 -8.92 9.94 -14.32
CA ARG A 412 -9.13 9.04 -15.47
C ARG A 412 -10.42 8.25 -15.29
N LEU A 413 -10.97 7.74 -16.38
CA LEU A 413 -12.24 7.02 -16.35
C LEU A 413 -12.05 5.51 -16.22
N GLY A 414 -12.71 4.89 -15.23
CA GLY A 414 -13.10 3.49 -15.28
C GLY A 414 -14.52 3.42 -15.87
N ILE A 415 -14.69 2.79 -17.03
CA ILE A 415 -15.95 2.84 -17.77
C ILE A 415 -16.65 1.49 -17.69
N VAL A 416 -17.77 1.43 -16.97
CA VAL A 416 -18.61 0.23 -16.88
C VAL A 416 -19.65 0.26 -17.98
N ILE A 417 -19.71 -0.76 -18.83
CA ILE A 417 -20.52 -0.73 -20.06
C ILE A 417 -21.82 -1.53 -19.99
N HIS A 418 -22.01 -2.39 -18.97
CA HIS A 418 -23.16 -3.29 -18.89
C HIS A 418 -23.62 -3.53 -17.46
N ASN A 419 -24.94 -3.61 -17.28
CA ASN A 419 -25.60 -3.91 -16.01
C ASN A 419 -26.98 -4.52 -16.29
N SER A 420 -27.01 -5.68 -16.95
CA SER A 420 -28.24 -6.36 -17.33
C SER A 420 -28.05 -7.87 -17.49
N GLN A 421 -29.14 -8.63 -17.57
CA GLN A 421 -29.08 -10.07 -17.90
C GLN A 421 -28.91 -10.35 -19.41
N ALA A 422 -28.81 -9.32 -20.26
CA ALA A 422 -28.79 -9.45 -21.71
C ALA A 422 -27.36 -9.51 -22.25
N PHE A 423 -26.71 -10.66 -22.07
CA PHE A 423 -25.33 -10.95 -22.48
C PHE A 423 -25.11 -11.10 -24.00
N ASP A 424 -26.07 -10.70 -24.84
CA ASP A 424 -25.92 -10.77 -26.29
C ASP A 424 -25.07 -9.62 -26.85
N MET A 425 -23.90 -9.90 -27.44
CA MET A 425 -23.13 -8.89 -28.19
C MET A 425 -23.71 -8.67 -29.59
N SER A 426 -24.80 -7.91 -29.67
CA SER A 426 -25.34 -7.50 -30.98
C SER A 426 -24.34 -6.67 -31.79
N ALA A 427 -24.44 -6.69 -33.12
CA ALA A 427 -23.62 -5.84 -33.99
C ALA A 427 -23.72 -4.34 -33.64
N GLN A 428 -24.83 -3.91 -33.05
CA GLN A 428 -24.97 -2.53 -32.60
C GLN A 428 -24.12 -2.23 -31.35
N LYS A 429 -24.11 -3.15 -30.38
CA LYS A 429 -23.30 -3.07 -29.16
C LYS A 429 -21.81 -3.08 -29.51
N GLU A 430 -21.37 -4.03 -30.34
CA GLU A 430 -19.99 -4.12 -30.84
C GLU A 430 -19.54 -2.81 -31.52
N ASN A 431 -20.31 -2.31 -32.50
CA ASN A 431 -19.96 -1.09 -33.21
C ASN A 431 -19.86 0.13 -32.29
N TRP A 432 -20.70 0.19 -31.24
CA TRP A 432 -20.63 1.26 -30.26
C TRP A 432 -19.36 1.16 -29.40
N LEU A 433 -18.99 -0.03 -28.93
CA LEU A 433 -17.79 -0.26 -28.13
C LEU A 433 -16.51 0.04 -28.93
N ARG A 434 -16.43 -0.43 -30.19
CA ARG A 434 -15.33 -0.08 -31.10
C ARG A 434 -15.24 1.43 -31.30
N ASN A 435 -16.36 2.09 -31.57
CA ASN A 435 -16.40 3.54 -31.74
C ASN A 435 -16.01 4.29 -30.46
N LEU A 436 -16.33 3.77 -29.26
CA LEU A 436 -15.87 4.33 -27.99
C LEU A 436 -14.33 4.38 -27.94
N VAL A 437 -13.67 3.23 -28.12
CA VAL A 437 -12.20 3.16 -28.10
C VAL A 437 -11.58 4.01 -29.22
N GLN A 438 -12.14 3.94 -30.43
CA GLN A 438 -11.66 4.71 -31.58
C GLN A 438 -11.75 6.23 -31.39
N VAL A 439 -12.79 6.74 -30.73
CA VAL A 439 -12.88 8.18 -30.43
C VAL A 439 -11.71 8.62 -29.56
N PHE A 440 -11.35 7.88 -28.51
CA PHE A 440 -10.20 8.23 -27.67
C PHE A 440 -8.88 8.05 -28.42
N LYS A 441 -8.73 6.95 -29.17
CA LYS A 441 -7.54 6.66 -29.98
C LYS A 441 -7.28 7.73 -31.04
N ASN A 442 -8.30 8.13 -31.80
CA ASN A 442 -8.19 9.14 -32.85
C ASN A 442 -7.89 10.55 -32.32
N ASN A 443 -8.12 10.80 -31.03
CA ASN A 443 -7.78 12.05 -30.35
C ASN A 443 -6.48 11.94 -29.51
N ASP A 444 -5.71 10.85 -29.65
CA ASP A 444 -4.51 10.57 -28.86
C ASP A 444 -4.74 10.69 -27.33
N ALA A 445 -5.89 10.17 -26.88
CA ALA A 445 -6.40 10.40 -25.54
C ALA A 445 -6.70 9.10 -24.78
N LEU A 446 -6.16 7.95 -25.22
CA LEU A 446 -6.36 6.67 -24.52
C LEU A 446 -5.84 6.68 -23.09
N ASN A 447 -4.89 7.56 -22.75
CA ASN A 447 -4.42 7.83 -21.40
C ASN A 447 -5.52 8.32 -20.44
N LEU A 448 -6.65 8.82 -20.96
CA LEU A 448 -7.78 9.28 -20.16
C LEU A 448 -8.69 8.14 -19.68
N ILE A 449 -8.53 6.94 -20.23
CA ILE A 449 -9.23 5.73 -19.79
C ILE A 449 -8.26 4.95 -18.90
N ALA A 450 -8.66 4.69 -17.65
CA ALA A 450 -7.93 3.80 -16.76
C ALA A 450 -8.20 2.34 -17.14
N TYR A 451 -9.47 1.99 -17.37
CA TYR A 451 -9.90 0.65 -17.77
C TYR A 451 -11.35 0.66 -18.29
N ILE A 452 -11.75 -0.42 -18.95
CA ILE A 452 -13.14 -0.74 -19.30
C ILE A 452 -13.60 -1.91 -18.41
N ASN A 453 -14.74 -1.78 -17.76
CA ASN A 453 -15.37 -2.87 -17.01
C ASN A 453 -16.52 -3.46 -17.85
N ALA A 454 -16.39 -4.75 -18.19
CA ALA A 454 -17.33 -5.49 -19.03
C ALA A 454 -18.72 -5.65 -18.41
N ASP A 455 -18.84 -5.71 -17.08
CA ASP A 455 -20.11 -5.82 -16.35
C ASP A 455 -19.98 -5.35 -14.90
N ASN A 456 -20.95 -4.56 -14.43
CA ASN A 456 -20.98 -4.05 -13.06
C ASN A 456 -20.96 -5.16 -11.99
N GLU A 457 -21.88 -6.10 -12.07
CA GLU A 457 -22.11 -7.13 -11.04
C GLU A 457 -22.59 -8.39 -11.76
N ILE A 458 -21.67 -9.05 -12.47
CA ILE A 458 -22.02 -10.07 -13.44
C ILE A 458 -22.81 -11.25 -12.84
N ASN A 459 -22.73 -11.43 -11.52
CA ASN A 459 -23.42 -12.46 -10.77
C ASN A 459 -24.79 -12.07 -10.19
N HIS A 460 -25.34 -10.88 -10.51
CA HIS A 460 -26.54 -10.35 -9.83
C HIS A 460 -27.75 -10.05 -10.74
N HIS A 461 -27.75 -10.43 -12.02
CA HIS A 461 -28.82 -10.01 -12.96
C HIS A 461 -30.09 -10.87 -12.95
N CYS A 462 -30.17 -11.93 -12.13
CA CYS A 462 -31.27 -12.91 -12.14
C CYS A 462 -32.49 -12.57 -11.24
N GLY A 463 -32.53 -11.39 -10.61
CA GLY A 463 -33.61 -11.02 -9.70
C GLY A 463 -33.49 -11.55 -8.26
N GLY A 464 -32.28 -11.92 -7.83
CA GLY A 464 -31.94 -12.15 -6.42
C GLY A 464 -30.96 -13.30 -6.19
N GLY A 465 -29.90 -13.06 -5.43
CA GLY A 465 -28.84 -14.04 -5.12
C GLY A 465 -27.74 -14.09 -6.19
N ASP A 466 -26.77 -14.99 -6.01
CA ASP A 466 -25.66 -15.24 -6.93
C ASP A 466 -26.10 -16.22 -8.04
N CYS A 467 -26.38 -15.72 -9.24
CA CYS A 467 -26.75 -16.58 -10.39
C CYS A 467 -25.57 -17.13 -11.18
N TYR A 468 -24.36 -16.68 -10.87
CA TYR A 468 -23.19 -17.12 -11.59
C TYR A 468 -22.75 -18.53 -11.13
N HIS A 469 -23.18 -18.95 -9.94
CA HIS A 469 -22.82 -20.27 -9.43
C HIS A 469 -23.24 -21.42 -10.36
N VAL A 470 -22.25 -22.22 -10.75
CA VAL A 470 -22.32 -23.17 -11.87
C VAL A 470 -23.32 -24.31 -11.64
N ASP A 471 -23.52 -24.68 -10.38
CA ASP A 471 -24.48 -25.72 -10.01
C ASP A 471 -25.93 -25.26 -10.12
N TRP A 472 -26.16 -23.94 -10.17
CA TRP A 472 -27.51 -23.37 -10.13
C TRP A 472 -27.98 -22.95 -11.52
N TRP A 473 -27.11 -22.32 -12.33
CA TRP A 473 -27.46 -21.86 -13.66
C TRP A 473 -26.25 -21.87 -14.62
N PRO A 474 -25.81 -23.06 -15.09
CA PRO A 474 -24.61 -23.18 -15.92
C PRO A 474 -24.72 -22.44 -17.25
N GLU A 475 -25.93 -22.30 -17.83
CA GLU A 475 -26.12 -21.50 -19.05
C GLU A 475 -25.86 -20.01 -18.81
N TYR A 476 -26.26 -19.46 -17.66
CA TYR A 476 -26.03 -18.05 -17.32
C TYR A 476 -24.53 -17.76 -17.22
N ALA A 477 -23.78 -18.60 -16.51
CA ALA A 477 -22.34 -18.42 -16.34
C ALA A 477 -21.57 -18.60 -17.67
N ALA A 478 -22.02 -19.51 -18.54
CA ALA A 478 -21.46 -19.65 -19.88
C ALA A 478 -21.72 -18.40 -20.76
N ASP A 479 -22.95 -17.89 -20.79
CA ASP A 479 -23.31 -16.66 -21.52
C ASP A 479 -22.54 -15.45 -20.98
N ALA A 480 -22.39 -15.34 -19.66
CA ALA A 480 -21.61 -14.30 -18.99
C ALA A 480 -20.11 -14.36 -19.36
N ASN A 481 -19.52 -15.55 -19.44
CA ASN A 481 -18.12 -15.72 -19.84
C ASN A 481 -17.89 -15.38 -21.31
N GLU A 482 -18.79 -15.80 -22.19
CA GLU A 482 -18.69 -15.43 -23.59
C GLU A 482 -18.85 -13.91 -23.79
N TRP A 483 -19.77 -13.27 -23.06
CA TRP A 483 -19.89 -11.80 -23.04
C TRP A 483 -18.57 -11.11 -22.67
N VAL A 484 -17.93 -11.53 -21.58
CA VAL A 484 -16.67 -10.93 -21.13
C VAL A 484 -15.56 -11.14 -22.15
N ARG A 485 -15.45 -12.33 -22.73
CA ARG A 485 -14.51 -12.58 -23.83
C ARG A 485 -14.77 -11.67 -25.02
N GLU A 486 -16.00 -11.57 -25.50
CA GLU A 486 -16.33 -10.75 -26.67
C GLU A 486 -15.96 -9.27 -26.42
N VAL A 487 -16.23 -8.76 -25.21
CA VAL A 487 -15.79 -7.41 -24.80
C VAL A 487 -14.26 -7.29 -24.82
N VAL A 488 -13.54 -8.26 -24.24
CA VAL A 488 -12.08 -8.29 -24.23
C VAL A 488 -11.55 -8.29 -25.66
N ASP A 489 -11.99 -9.21 -26.52
CA ASP A 489 -11.56 -9.32 -27.91
C ASP A 489 -11.78 -8.01 -28.67
N ILE A 490 -12.97 -7.40 -28.55
CA ILE A 490 -13.28 -6.12 -29.21
C ILE A 490 -12.35 -5.00 -28.71
N VAL A 491 -12.15 -4.89 -27.40
CA VAL A 491 -11.29 -3.82 -26.83
C VAL A 491 -9.83 -4.03 -27.22
N LYS A 492 -9.33 -5.26 -27.13
CA LYS A 492 -7.93 -5.59 -27.42
C LYS A 492 -7.61 -5.52 -28.90
N ASP A 493 -8.57 -5.79 -29.78
CA ASP A 493 -8.47 -5.53 -31.22
C ASP A 493 -8.25 -4.04 -31.53
N GLU A 494 -8.94 -3.16 -30.79
CA GLU A 494 -8.81 -1.71 -30.97
C GLU A 494 -7.55 -1.13 -30.33
N ASP A 495 -7.21 -1.54 -29.10
CA ASP A 495 -5.93 -1.23 -28.44
C ASP A 495 -5.55 -2.33 -27.42
N PRO A 496 -4.49 -3.12 -27.68
CA PRO A 496 -4.12 -4.25 -26.81
C PRO A 496 -3.59 -3.83 -25.43
N ALA A 497 -3.23 -2.56 -25.24
CA ALA A 497 -2.75 -2.04 -23.96
C ALA A 497 -3.89 -1.48 -23.08
N LEU A 498 -5.10 -1.31 -23.60
CA LEU A 498 -6.23 -0.84 -22.81
C LEU A 498 -6.72 -1.94 -21.87
N LEU A 499 -6.82 -1.63 -20.57
CA LEU A 499 -7.21 -2.61 -19.56
C LEU A 499 -8.70 -2.92 -19.59
N VAL A 500 -9.04 -4.20 -19.40
CA VAL A 500 -10.40 -4.72 -19.25
C VAL A 500 -10.53 -5.46 -17.92
N THR A 501 -11.67 -5.29 -17.25
CA THR A 501 -12.03 -5.98 -16.00
C THR A 501 -13.50 -6.40 -15.99
N VAL A 502 -13.93 -7.09 -14.94
CA VAL A 502 -15.32 -7.50 -14.70
C VAL A 502 -15.64 -7.46 -13.19
N GLY A 503 -16.73 -6.77 -12.86
CA GLY A 503 -17.20 -6.59 -11.48
C GLY A 503 -18.05 -7.76 -10.98
N MET A 504 -17.99 -8.04 -9.68
CA MET A 504 -18.76 -9.12 -9.04
C MET A 504 -19.13 -8.78 -7.60
N ALA A 505 -20.42 -8.92 -7.25
CA ALA A 505 -20.96 -8.60 -5.93
C ALA A 505 -20.72 -9.75 -4.94
N THR A 506 -19.89 -9.53 -3.93
CA THR A 506 -19.44 -10.60 -2.99
C THR A 506 -20.38 -10.90 -1.82
N GLU A 507 -21.47 -10.15 -1.69
CA GLU A 507 -22.35 -10.20 -0.50
C GLU A 507 -23.78 -10.66 -0.82
N LEU A 508 -23.96 -11.30 -1.99
CA LEU A 508 -25.26 -11.83 -2.42
C LEU A 508 -25.71 -13.05 -1.62
N VAL A 509 -24.75 -13.82 -1.08
CA VAL A 509 -25.00 -14.98 -0.24
C VAL A 509 -24.55 -14.64 1.20
N PRO A 510 -25.42 -14.74 2.21
CA PRO A 510 -25.07 -14.38 3.57
C PRO A 510 -23.92 -15.21 4.14
N GLY A 511 -22.96 -14.56 4.79
CA GLY A 511 -21.87 -15.20 5.53
C GLY A 511 -20.59 -15.42 4.72
N VAL A 512 -19.57 -15.95 5.38
CA VAL A 512 -18.23 -16.13 4.81
C VAL A 512 -18.23 -17.14 3.66
N GLU A 513 -18.98 -18.24 3.79
CA GLU A 513 -19.09 -19.26 2.74
C GLU A 513 -19.65 -18.68 1.44
N GLY A 514 -20.64 -17.78 1.54
CA GLY A 514 -21.23 -17.10 0.40
C GLY A 514 -20.25 -16.18 -0.32
N MET A 515 -19.46 -15.42 0.44
CA MET A 515 -18.40 -14.58 -0.10
C MET A 515 -17.31 -15.41 -0.82
N GLN A 516 -16.89 -16.53 -0.22
CA GLN A 516 -15.92 -17.44 -0.82
C GLN A 516 -16.44 -18.01 -2.13
N GLN A 517 -17.69 -18.48 -2.14
CA GLN A 517 -18.38 -19.00 -3.31
C GLN A 517 -18.40 -17.97 -4.45
N THR A 518 -18.72 -16.71 -4.16
CA THR A 518 -18.67 -15.67 -5.19
C THR A 518 -17.25 -15.42 -5.70
N ILE A 519 -16.21 -15.49 -4.86
CA ILE A 519 -14.84 -15.34 -5.36
C ILE A 519 -14.41 -16.53 -6.22
N ASP A 520 -14.87 -17.74 -5.92
CA ASP A 520 -14.59 -18.93 -6.72
C ASP A 520 -15.10 -18.78 -8.17
N ASN A 521 -16.23 -18.10 -8.38
CA ASN A 521 -16.78 -17.80 -9.71
C ASN A 521 -15.78 -17.14 -10.66
N TYR A 522 -14.81 -16.34 -10.18
CA TYR A 522 -13.76 -15.76 -11.04
C TYR A 522 -12.85 -16.83 -11.67
N PHE A 523 -12.67 -17.95 -10.98
CA PHE A 523 -11.69 -18.99 -11.28
C PHE A 523 -12.33 -20.29 -11.78
N GLU A 524 -13.65 -20.43 -11.65
CA GLU A 524 -14.39 -21.58 -12.12
C GLU A 524 -14.46 -21.61 -13.65
N PRO A 525 -14.03 -22.73 -14.28
CA PRO A 525 -14.00 -22.83 -15.73
C PRO A 525 -15.38 -23.15 -16.32
N HIS A 526 -15.77 -22.41 -17.36
CA HIS A 526 -16.88 -22.73 -18.25
C HIS A 526 -16.35 -22.84 -19.66
N GLU A 527 -16.48 -24.00 -20.31
CA GLU A 527 -15.97 -24.21 -21.68
C GLU A 527 -14.48 -23.83 -21.85
N ASP A 528 -13.67 -24.15 -20.84
CA ASP A 528 -12.23 -23.82 -20.71
C ASP A 528 -11.90 -22.33 -20.44
N ILE A 529 -12.92 -21.51 -20.17
CA ILE A 529 -12.84 -20.07 -19.89
C ILE A 529 -13.00 -19.80 -18.41
N THR A 530 -12.16 -18.95 -17.85
CA THR A 530 -12.36 -18.41 -16.49
C THR A 530 -12.27 -16.90 -16.58
N LEU A 531 -13.14 -16.15 -15.90
CA LEU A 531 -13.10 -14.68 -15.92
C LEU A 531 -11.70 -14.14 -15.62
N ALA A 532 -11.04 -14.66 -14.57
CA ALA A 532 -9.71 -14.23 -14.14
C ALA A 532 -8.59 -14.43 -15.19
N LYS A 533 -8.82 -15.25 -16.23
CA LYS A 533 -7.86 -15.42 -17.35
C LYS A 533 -8.17 -14.51 -18.54
N GLU A 534 -9.43 -14.11 -18.70
CA GLU A 534 -9.86 -13.28 -19.82
C GLU A 534 -9.57 -11.79 -19.57
N VAL A 535 -9.68 -11.34 -18.31
CA VAL A 535 -9.48 -9.93 -17.93
C VAL A 535 -8.06 -9.61 -17.48
N ASP A 536 -7.65 -8.34 -17.52
CA ASP A 536 -6.32 -7.91 -17.07
C ASP A 536 -6.20 -7.80 -15.54
N PHE A 537 -7.33 -7.61 -14.86
CA PHE A 537 -7.44 -7.63 -13.40
C PHE A 537 -8.88 -7.95 -12.98
N ILE A 538 -9.08 -8.47 -11.77
CA ILE A 538 -10.42 -8.79 -11.24
C ILE A 538 -10.91 -7.69 -10.28
N SER A 539 -12.23 -7.53 -10.23
CA SER A 539 -12.89 -6.40 -9.58
C SER A 539 -14.01 -6.79 -8.60
N PRO A 540 -13.71 -7.42 -7.45
CA PRO A 540 -14.74 -7.72 -6.47
C PRO A 540 -15.38 -6.44 -5.90
N HIS A 541 -16.67 -6.50 -5.60
CA HIS A 541 -17.43 -5.45 -4.91
C HIS A 541 -17.74 -5.90 -3.49
N ASN A 542 -17.51 -5.05 -2.50
CA ASN A 542 -17.80 -5.35 -1.10
C ASN A 542 -18.29 -4.13 -0.32
N TYR A 543 -19.50 -4.24 0.24
CA TYR A 543 -20.12 -3.13 0.95
C TYR A 543 -20.11 -3.29 2.48
N GLY A 544 -19.96 -4.51 3.00
CA GLY A 544 -20.03 -4.86 4.42
C GLY A 544 -18.69 -4.97 5.15
N GLY A 545 -17.57 -4.53 4.56
CA GLY A 545 -16.26 -4.56 5.21
C GLY A 545 -15.53 -5.91 5.14
N GLY A 546 -15.91 -6.78 4.20
CA GLY A 546 -15.37 -8.12 3.99
C GLY A 546 -14.07 -8.21 3.18
N ALA A 547 -13.44 -7.10 2.81
CA ALA A 547 -12.28 -7.11 1.91
C ALA A 547 -11.11 -8.01 2.35
N TYR A 548 -10.84 -8.17 3.65
CA TYR A 548 -9.81 -9.13 4.08
C TYR A 548 -10.13 -10.57 3.69
N GLY A 549 -11.38 -11.00 3.90
CA GLY A 549 -11.81 -12.35 3.56
C GLY A 549 -11.78 -12.60 2.05
N ILE A 550 -12.13 -11.58 1.26
CA ILE A 550 -12.01 -11.61 -0.20
C ILE A 550 -10.55 -11.83 -0.60
N TRP A 551 -9.63 -11.03 -0.07
CA TRP A 551 -8.21 -11.14 -0.39
C TRP A 551 -7.65 -12.51 -0.04
N ASP A 552 -7.85 -12.94 1.21
CA ASP A 552 -7.35 -14.22 1.71
C ASP A 552 -7.83 -15.37 0.81
N HIS A 553 -9.08 -15.32 0.35
CA HIS A 553 -9.64 -16.33 -0.54
C HIS A 553 -9.07 -16.26 -1.96
N ILE A 554 -8.93 -15.08 -2.56
CA ILE A 554 -8.27 -14.91 -3.88
C ILE A 554 -6.84 -15.49 -3.82
N MET A 555 -6.12 -15.30 -2.71
CA MET A 555 -4.77 -15.81 -2.56
C MET A 555 -4.70 -17.35 -2.52
N THR A 556 -5.78 -18.05 -2.14
CA THR A 556 -5.84 -19.52 -2.22
C THR A 556 -5.81 -20.05 -3.66
N HIS A 557 -6.21 -19.21 -4.62
CA HIS A 557 -6.16 -19.50 -6.07
C HIS A 557 -4.81 -19.14 -6.71
N GLU A 558 -3.82 -18.70 -5.92
CA GLU A 558 -2.52 -18.22 -6.39
C GLU A 558 -2.62 -17.15 -7.49
N TYR A 559 -3.71 -16.37 -7.51
CA TYR A 559 -3.96 -15.39 -8.56
C TYR A 559 -2.85 -14.32 -8.58
N PRO A 560 -2.10 -14.19 -9.69
CA PRO A 560 -0.93 -13.31 -9.73
C PRO A 560 -1.24 -11.89 -10.20
N GLY A 561 -2.44 -11.66 -10.74
CA GLY A 561 -2.86 -10.39 -11.33
C GLY A 561 -3.31 -9.35 -10.29
N PRO A 562 -3.59 -8.11 -10.72
CA PRO A 562 -4.10 -7.08 -9.84
C PRO A 562 -5.52 -7.41 -9.38
N VAL A 563 -5.85 -6.96 -8.17
CA VAL A 563 -7.21 -6.98 -7.62
C VAL A 563 -7.58 -5.55 -7.28
N VAL A 564 -8.68 -5.06 -7.83
CA VAL A 564 -9.22 -3.73 -7.53
C VAL A 564 -10.54 -3.92 -6.81
N LEU A 565 -10.69 -3.37 -5.60
CA LEU A 565 -11.99 -3.40 -4.92
C LEU A 565 -12.91 -2.35 -5.57
N GLU A 566 -13.49 -2.70 -6.70
CA GLU A 566 -14.08 -1.75 -7.66
C GLU A 566 -15.41 -1.15 -7.18
N GLU A 567 -16.01 -1.70 -6.14
CA GLU A 567 -16.97 -0.96 -5.33
C GLU A 567 -16.76 -1.30 -3.86
N TYR A 568 -16.53 -0.28 -3.04
CA TYR A 568 -16.58 -0.41 -1.59
C TYR A 568 -17.24 0.80 -0.95
N GLY A 569 -18.09 0.56 0.04
CA GLY A 569 -18.92 1.60 0.62
C GLY A 569 -20.18 1.00 1.22
N TYR A 570 -21.15 1.81 1.63
CA TYR A 570 -22.44 1.27 2.04
C TYR A 570 -23.53 1.93 1.21
N PRO A 571 -24.26 1.19 0.35
CA PRO A 571 -25.06 1.80 -0.69
C PRO A 571 -26.33 2.46 -0.15
N THR A 572 -26.93 1.96 0.93
CA THR A 572 -28.28 2.36 1.32
C THR A 572 -28.33 3.05 2.68
N ASP A 573 -29.07 4.15 2.76
CA ASP A 573 -29.87 4.48 3.94
C ASP A 573 -31.32 4.40 3.42
N PRO A 574 -32.09 3.35 3.76
CA PRO A 574 -33.07 3.66 4.78
C PRO A 574 -33.26 2.55 5.81
N PHE A 575 -33.56 2.99 7.02
CA PHE A 575 -34.36 2.26 7.99
C PHE A 575 -35.65 1.76 7.34
N VAL A 576 -35.90 0.44 7.35
CA VAL A 576 -37.22 -0.13 7.07
C VAL A 576 -37.97 -0.27 8.40
N PRO A 577 -39.01 0.55 8.65
CA PRO A 577 -39.82 0.45 9.87
C PRO A 577 -40.40 -0.95 10.03
N GLY A 578 -40.13 -1.60 11.17
CA GLY A 578 -40.63 -2.95 11.50
C GLY A 578 -39.59 -4.08 11.41
N SER A 579 -38.36 -3.80 10.96
CA SER A 579 -37.23 -4.72 11.11
C SER A 579 -36.68 -4.65 12.55
N ASN A 580 -37.33 -5.34 13.47
CA ASN A 580 -36.97 -5.33 14.88
C ASN A 580 -35.51 -5.82 15.05
N THR A 581 -34.60 -4.91 15.41
CA THR A 581 -33.25 -5.07 16.00
C THR A 581 -31.98 -4.89 15.15
N ALA A 582 -31.99 -4.76 13.82
CA ALA A 582 -30.75 -4.68 13.02
C ALA A 582 -30.54 -3.36 12.22
N ALA A 583 -31.49 -2.43 12.25
CA ALA A 583 -31.54 -1.30 11.31
C ALA A 583 -31.07 0.07 11.85
N GLN A 584 -30.67 0.17 13.13
CA GLN A 584 -30.09 1.43 13.66
C GLN A 584 -28.61 1.62 13.32
N TYR A 585 -27.98 0.61 12.72
CA TYR A 585 -26.54 0.57 12.62
C TYR A 585 -25.98 1.10 11.31
N ARG A 586 -26.75 1.25 10.22
CA ARG A 586 -26.20 1.38 8.86
C ARG A 586 -26.16 2.80 8.26
N THR A 587 -26.00 3.82 9.10
CA THR A 587 -25.98 5.25 8.70
C THR A 587 -24.57 5.84 8.84
N GLU A 588 -24.39 7.17 8.81
CA GLU A 588 -23.09 7.82 9.11
C GLU A 588 -22.55 7.47 10.52
N GLY A 589 -23.42 6.99 11.42
CA GLY A 589 -23.11 6.76 12.82
C GLY A 589 -23.05 8.05 13.65
N PRO A 590 -22.71 7.97 14.93
CA PRO A 590 -22.46 9.14 15.76
C PRO A 590 -21.18 9.90 15.35
N PRO A 591 -21.00 11.17 15.74
CA PRO A 591 -19.92 12.04 15.22
C PRO A 591 -18.52 11.50 15.50
N GLU A 592 -18.35 10.70 16.55
CA GLU A 592 -17.10 9.99 16.85
C GLU A 592 -16.65 9.06 15.73
N CYS A 593 -17.57 8.43 14.98
CA CYS A 593 -17.24 7.52 13.89
C CYS A 593 -16.47 8.21 12.75
N ARG A 594 -16.64 9.53 12.60
CA ARG A 594 -15.88 10.33 11.63
C ARG A 594 -14.38 10.32 11.92
N ASN A 595 -14.01 10.56 13.18
CA ASN A 595 -12.62 10.78 13.56
C ASN A 595 -11.89 9.46 13.75
N ASP A 596 -12.54 8.53 14.42
CA ASP A 596 -11.98 7.20 14.66
C ASP A 596 -13.14 6.20 14.80
N PRO A 597 -13.49 5.49 13.71
CA PRO A 597 -14.53 4.45 13.73
C PRO A 597 -14.14 3.21 14.54
N TRP A 598 -12.92 3.16 15.11
CA TRP A 598 -12.49 2.10 16.01
C TRP A 598 -12.40 2.54 17.47
N VAL A 599 -12.86 3.75 17.84
CA VAL A 599 -12.95 4.13 19.26
C VAL A 599 -13.84 3.13 19.98
N LEU A 600 -13.18 2.22 20.68
CA LEU A 600 -13.77 1.31 21.64
C LEU A 600 -14.28 2.16 22.80
N LEU A 601 -15.56 2.54 22.74
CA LEU A 601 -16.21 3.12 23.90
C LEU A 601 -16.43 1.99 24.89
N ILE A 602 -15.87 2.11 26.09
CA ILE A 602 -16.22 1.20 27.17
C ILE A 602 -17.60 1.65 27.64
N ASP A 603 -18.64 0.87 27.37
CA ASP A 603 -19.94 1.17 27.96
C ASP A 603 -19.86 0.98 29.49
N GLY A 604 -20.84 1.48 30.23
CA GLY A 604 -20.85 1.35 31.70
C GLY A 604 -20.79 -0.10 32.23
N SER A 605 -20.74 -1.13 31.36
CA SER A 605 -20.55 -2.53 31.71
C SER A 605 -19.08 -2.99 31.67
N GLY A 606 -18.15 -2.15 31.21
CA GLY A 606 -16.72 -2.48 31.16
C GLY A 606 -16.29 -3.21 29.88
N TYR A 607 -17.17 -3.33 28.88
CA TYR A 607 -16.87 -3.98 27.60
C TYR A 607 -16.75 -2.94 26.47
N PRO A 608 -15.84 -3.15 25.50
CA PRO A 608 -15.77 -2.32 24.31
C PRO A 608 -17.06 -2.44 23.50
N THR A 609 -17.83 -1.36 23.40
CA THR A 609 -18.92 -1.21 22.44
C THR A 609 -18.38 -0.52 21.20
N ALA A 610 -18.38 -1.25 20.09
CA ALA A 610 -17.94 -0.70 18.82
C ALA A 610 -19.11 0.04 18.15
N ASN A 611 -19.37 1.28 18.61
CA ASN A 611 -20.50 2.10 18.15
C ASN A 611 -20.51 2.37 16.64
N CYS A 612 -19.40 2.07 15.95
CA CYS A 612 -19.22 2.35 14.53
C CYS A 612 -19.05 1.09 13.66
N VAL A 613 -18.93 -0.12 14.22
CA VAL A 613 -18.56 -1.33 13.44
C VAL A 613 -19.62 -1.70 12.39
N GLU A 614 -20.88 -1.49 12.70
CA GLU A 614 -21.98 -1.80 11.77
C GLU A 614 -22.46 -0.56 10.99
N THR A 615 -21.70 0.55 11.03
CA THR A 615 -21.99 1.81 10.33
C THR A 615 -21.34 1.88 8.96
N ALA A 616 -21.88 2.73 8.08
CA ALA A 616 -21.28 2.99 6.76
C ALA A 616 -19.82 3.42 6.89
N THR A 617 -19.49 4.21 7.91
CA THR A 617 -18.11 4.63 8.20
C THR A 617 -17.23 3.44 8.65
N GLY A 618 -17.78 2.51 9.43
CA GLY A 618 -17.07 1.30 9.87
C GLY A 618 -16.79 0.31 8.72
N PHE A 619 -17.77 0.09 7.84
CA PHE A 619 -17.58 -0.75 6.65
C PHE A 619 -16.53 -0.17 5.70
N ILE A 620 -16.60 1.14 5.42
CA ILE A 620 -15.59 1.84 4.62
C ILE A 620 -14.21 1.73 5.23
N GLU A 621 -14.09 1.97 6.55
CA GLU A 621 -12.80 1.87 7.22
C GLU A 621 -12.23 0.45 7.13
N THR A 622 -13.06 -0.57 7.34
CA THR A 622 -12.61 -1.97 7.28
C THR A 622 -12.07 -2.32 5.90
N ASN A 623 -12.75 -1.89 4.84
CA ASN A 623 -12.28 -2.05 3.47
C ASN A 623 -11.01 -1.25 3.18
N ILE A 624 -10.93 0.01 3.61
CA ILE A 624 -9.74 0.87 3.45
C ILE A 624 -8.50 0.26 4.11
N ARG A 625 -8.66 -0.38 5.27
CA ARG A 625 -7.56 -1.05 5.97
C ARG A 625 -7.02 -2.22 5.16
N ALA A 626 -7.92 -3.03 4.60
CA ALA A 626 -7.55 -4.08 3.67
C ALA A 626 -6.94 -3.51 2.37
N LEU A 627 -7.31 -2.31 1.94
CA LEU A 627 -6.75 -1.72 0.72
C LEU A 627 -5.33 -1.17 0.88
N GLY A 628 -4.92 -0.70 2.06
CA GLY A 628 -3.58 -0.08 2.18
C GLY A 628 -3.02 0.17 3.57
N GLN A 629 -3.58 -0.38 4.65
CA GLN A 629 -2.93 -0.35 5.97
C GLN A 629 -2.31 -1.69 6.35
N ASP A 630 -2.91 -2.78 5.89
CA ASP A 630 -2.44 -4.10 6.25
C ASP A 630 -1.42 -4.63 5.25
N ARG A 631 -0.25 -5.02 5.76
CA ARG A 631 0.81 -5.63 4.98
C ARG A 631 0.46 -7.03 4.47
N ARG A 632 -0.67 -7.62 4.86
CA ARG A 632 -1.13 -8.93 4.40
C ARG A 632 -1.82 -8.87 3.03
N THR A 633 -2.29 -7.69 2.62
CA THR A 633 -3.06 -7.48 1.40
C THR A 633 -2.27 -6.64 0.39
N ASP A 634 -2.42 -6.92 -0.90
CA ASP A 634 -1.77 -6.19 -2.00
C ASP A 634 -2.80 -5.77 -3.06
N TYR A 635 -3.95 -5.22 -2.63
CA TYR A 635 -4.93 -4.66 -3.57
C TYR A 635 -4.32 -3.53 -4.39
N ALA A 636 -4.56 -3.49 -5.69
CA ALA A 636 -4.13 -2.40 -6.56
C ALA A 636 -4.85 -1.07 -6.28
N GLY A 637 -5.89 -1.10 -5.45
CA GLY A 637 -6.67 0.03 -4.99
C GLY A 637 -8.15 -0.34 -4.93
N GLY A 638 -9.01 0.68 -4.90
CA GLY A 638 -10.44 0.48 -4.94
C GLY A 638 -11.19 1.73 -5.34
N VAL A 639 -12.48 1.60 -5.57
CA VAL A 639 -13.37 2.71 -5.92
C VAL A 639 -14.44 2.82 -4.85
N ALA A 640 -14.49 3.97 -4.17
CA ALA A 640 -15.47 4.20 -3.13
C ALA A 640 -16.87 4.46 -3.73
N PHE A 641 -17.85 3.72 -3.24
CA PHE A 641 -19.27 3.87 -3.56
C PHE A 641 -19.93 4.80 -2.53
N MET A 642 -20.59 5.90 -2.90
CA MET A 642 -20.64 6.63 -4.18
C MET A 642 -20.32 8.10 -3.93
N LEU A 643 -19.86 8.86 -4.93
CA LEU A 643 -19.32 10.22 -4.72
C LEU A 643 -20.24 11.12 -3.88
N VAL A 644 -21.54 11.03 -4.08
CA VAL A 644 -22.50 12.00 -3.57
C VAL A 644 -23.84 11.32 -3.32
N ASP A 645 -24.61 11.78 -2.34
CA ASP A 645 -25.97 11.28 -2.11
C ASP A 645 -26.85 11.42 -3.38
N THR A 646 -27.81 10.52 -3.61
CA THR A 646 -28.74 10.63 -4.75
C THR A 646 -30.21 10.62 -4.34
N LYS A 647 -30.98 11.52 -4.94
CA LYS A 647 -32.44 11.65 -4.71
C LYS A 647 -33.26 10.58 -5.45
N ALA A 648 -32.87 10.25 -6.68
CA ALA A 648 -33.66 9.39 -7.57
C ALA A 648 -33.81 7.95 -7.04
N ALA A 649 -32.72 7.36 -6.55
CA ALA A 649 -32.71 5.99 -6.05
C ALA A 649 -33.67 5.75 -4.86
N ALA A 650 -33.90 6.77 -4.02
CA ALA A 650 -34.89 6.71 -2.93
C ALA A 650 -36.32 6.74 -3.46
N ARG A 651 -36.58 7.53 -4.51
CA ARG A 651 -37.91 7.75 -5.08
C ARG A 651 -38.44 6.51 -5.80
N ASP A 652 -37.64 5.89 -6.65
CA ASP A 652 -38.13 4.86 -7.58
C ASP A 652 -38.14 3.44 -6.99
N ASN A 653 -37.24 3.12 -6.06
CA ASN A 653 -37.15 1.77 -5.49
C ASN A 653 -38.11 1.52 -4.32
N PHE A 654 -38.63 2.57 -3.67
CA PHE A 654 -39.34 2.43 -2.40
C PHE A 654 -40.68 3.15 -2.31
N ASN A 655 -41.12 3.88 -3.36
CA ASN A 655 -42.37 4.68 -3.34
C ASN A 655 -42.45 5.64 -2.14
N PHE A 656 -41.33 6.27 -1.75
CA PHE A 656 -41.37 7.24 -0.66
C PHE A 656 -42.09 8.53 -1.08
N PRO A 657 -42.92 9.14 -0.21
CA PRO A 657 -43.53 10.43 -0.48
C PRO A 657 -42.45 11.52 -0.68
N ASP A 658 -42.76 12.55 -1.48
CA ASP A 658 -41.79 13.60 -1.84
C ASP A 658 -41.38 14.52 -0.66
N ASP A 659 -42.11 14.50 0.45
CA ASP A 659 -41.96 15.44 1.55
C ASP A 659 -41.71 14.74 2.89
N CYS A 660 -40.79 15.26 3.70
CA CYS A 660 -40.58 14.91 5.13
C CYS A 660 -41.78 15.28 6.03
N ASP A 661 -42.96 15.49 5.44
CA ASP A 661 -44.21 15.85 6.09
C ASP A 661 -44.85 14.66 6.81
N ASP A 662 -44.41 13.42 6.52
CA ASP A 662 -44.76 12.26 7.32
C ASP A 662 -43.77 12.12 8.50
N PRO A 663 -44.18 12.47 9.74
CA PRO A 663 -43.32 12.35 10.92
C PRO A 663 -42.97 10.89 11.29
N GLU A 664 -43.62 9.90 10.65
CA GLU A 664 -43.25 8.48 10.77
C GLU A 664 -42.28 8.03 9.66
N ALA A 665 -42.05 8.85 8.63
CA ALA A 665 -41.13 8.55 7.56
C ALA A 665 -39.68 8.87 7.98
N THR A 666 -38.93 7.83 8.31
CA THR A 666 -37.53 7.88 8.73
C THR A 666 -36.61 7.39 7.62
N TYR A 667 -36.67 7.99 6.43
CA TYR A 667 -35.77 7.62 5.33
C TYR A 667 -34.72 8.71 5.09
N ASP A 668 -33.55 8.27 4.66
CA ASP A 668 -32.46 9.11 4.14
C ASP A 668 -32.18 8.71 2.69
N TYR A 669 -31.32 9.46 2.00
CA TYR A 669 -30.87 9.12 0.65
C TYR A 669 -29.90 7.93 0.64
N PHE A 670 -29.69 7.33 -0.54
CA PHE A 670 -28.49 6.51 -0.78
C PHE A 670 -27.26 7.32 -0.37
N THR A 671 -26.47 6.77 0.55
CA THR A 671 -25.42 7.53 1.24
C THR A 671 -24.16 7.58 0.39
N GLY A 672 -23.86 8.76 -0.14
CA GLY A 672 -22.60 9.06 -0.78
C GLY A 672 -21.52 9.58 0.17
N LEU A 673 -20.43 10.06 -0.41
CA LEU A 673 -19.28 10.63 0.29
C LEU A 673 -19.46 12.14 0.54
N PHE A 674 -20.32 12.80 -0.23
CA PHE A 674 -20.73 14.19 -0.08
C PHE A 674 -22.25 14.31 0.08
N ALA A 675 -22.67 15.28 0.89
CA ALA A 675 -24.07 15.66 0.99
C ALA A 675 -24.51 16.56 -0.18
N ILE A 676 -25.81 16.52 -0.52
CA ILE A 676 -26.40 17.23 -1.67
C ILE A 676 -27.27 18.44 -1.30
N GLY A 677 -27.56 18.66 -0.02
CA GLY A 677 -28.72 19.47 0.36
C GLY A 677 -28.46 20.77 1.11
N THR A 678 -29.54 21.50 1.35
CA THR A 678 -29.59 22.71 2.20
C THR A 678 -30.11 22.42 3.61
N GLY A 679 -30.43 21.16 3.91
CA GLY A 679 -30.99 20.69 5.18
C GLY A 679 -32.47 20.30 5.10
N GLU A 680 -33.22 20.80 4.12
CA GLU A 680 -34.63 20.42 3.86
C GLU A 680 -34.74 19.08 3.11
N ASP A 681 -33.66 18.69 2.42
CA ASP A 681 -33.61 17.43 1.68
C ASP A 681 -33.54 16.20 2.58
N TYR A 682 -33.12 16.33 3.85
CA TYR A 682 -32.92 15.22 4.78
C TYR A 682 -33.98 15.24 5.87
N CYS A 683 -34.72 14.15 6.04
CA CYS A 683 -35.77 14.06 7.04
C CYS A 683 -35.20 13.87 8.45
N GLU A 684 -35.87 14.41 9.47
CA GLU A 684 -35.56 14.12 10.87
C GLU A 684 -36.48 13.00 11.38
N PRO A 685 -35.99 11.99 12.12
CA PRO A 685 -34.65 11.84 12.72
C PRO A 685 -33.65 11.02 11.88
N GLY A 686 -33.49 11.29 10.58
CA GLY A 686 -32.57 10.58 9.70
C GLY A 686 -31.13 10.45 10.24
N GLY A 687 -30.44 9.40 9.81
CA GLY A 687 -29.07 9.08 10.17
C GLY A 687 -27.99 9.97 9.54
N THR A 688 -28.29 10.72 8.49
CA THR A 688 -27.35 11.66 7.86
C THR A 688 -27.25 12.97 8.64
N ARG A 689 -26.08 13.20 9.24
CA ARG A 689 -25.78 14.40 10.05
C ARG A 689 -25.16 15.51 9.22
N THR A 690 -24.36 15.13 8.23
CA THR A 690 -23.71 16.05 7.31
C THR A 690 -24.68 16.41 6.19
N ARG A 691 -25.18 17.65 6.15
CA ARG A 691 -26.27 18.03 5.23
C ARG A 691 -25.93 19.10 4.23
N GLY A 692 -24.84 19.86 4.41
CA GLY A 692 -24.52 20.98 3.53
C GLY A 692 -24.05 20.52 2.15
N LEU A 693 -24.52 21.16 1.08
CA LEU A 693 -24.12 20.87 -0.30
C LEU A 693 -22.59 20.79 -0.47
N GLY A 694 -22.11 19.63 -0.91
CA GLY A 694 -20.69 19.33 -1.12
C GLY A 694 -19.86 19.25 0.17
N GLN A 695 -20.50 19.18 1.33
CA GLN A 695 -19.84 18.94 2.61
C GLN A 695 -19.48 17.45 2.70
N LEU A 696 -18.25 17.20 3.15
CA LEU A 696 -17.69 15.86 3.26
C LEU A 696 -18.32 15.09 4.43
N LYS A 697 -18.99 13.97 4.11
CA LYS A 697 -19.62 13.02 5.05
C LYS A 697 -18.57 12.24 5.84
N SER A 698 -18.97 11.53 6.89
CA SER A 698 -18.04 10.71 7.68
C SER A 698 -17.36 9.64 6.83
N THR A 699 -18.14 9.00 5.95
CA THR A 699 -17.71 8.06 4.90
C THR A 699 -16.66 8.69 3.98
N GLY A 700 -16.97 9.86 3.40
CA GLY A 700 -16.05 10.62 2.55
C GLY A 700 -14.77 11.06 3.26
N PHE A 701 -14.85 11.40 4.54
CA PHE A 701 -13.66 11.76 5.32
C PHE A 701 -12.69 10.59 5.45
N ARG A 702 -13.17 9.36 5.66
CA ARG A 702 -12.31 8.16 5.69
C ARG A 702 -11.67 7.89 4.34
N VAL A 703 -12.45 7.98 3.25
CA VAL A 703 -11.93 7.84 1.88
C VAL A 703 -10.86 8.89 1.58
N CYS A 704 -11.07 10.15 1.97
CA CYS A 704 -10.07 11.19 1.82
C CYS A 704 -8.78 10.86 2.58
N LEU A 705 -8.89 10.38 3.83
CA LEU A 705 -7.70 10.00 4.60
C LEU A 705 -6.93 8.92 3.85
N TYR A 706 -7.59 7.86 3.41
CA TYR A 706 -6.95 6.82 2.61
C TYR A 706 -6.24 7.36 1.36
N HIS A 707 -6.95 8.08 0.49
CA HIS A 707 -6.40 8.62 -0.76
C HIS A 707 -5.30 9.69 -0.56
N SER A 708 -5.23 10.28 0.63
CA SER A 708 -4.24 11.31 0.98
C SER A 708 -3.06 10.78 1.80
N ASN A 709 -2.90 9.46 1.89
CA ASN A 709 -1.94 8.78 2.77
C ASN A 709 -2.10 9.23 4.23
N TYR A 710 -3.34 9.18 4.72
CA TYR A 710 -3.77 9.52 6.08
C TYR A 710 -3.47 10.95 6.54
N SER A 711 -3.37 11.89 5.59
CA SER A 711 -3.12 13.30 5.89
C SER A 711 -4.39 14.01 6.38
N LEU A 712 -4.54 14.12 7.70
CA LEU A 712 -5.63 14.88 8.32
C LEU A 712 -5.72 16.33 7.81
N GLU A 713 -4.58 16.99 7.57
CA GLU A 713 -4.56 18.38 7.07
C GLU A 713 -5.25 18.52 5.70
N LYS A 714 -5.07 17.54 4.82
CA LYS A 714 -5.66 17.58 3.47
C LYS A 714 -7.17 17.35 3.49
N CYS A 715 -7.67 16.59 4.47
CA CYS A 715 -9.08 16.20 4.57
C CYS A 715 -9.92 17.12 5.47
N GLN A 716 -9.30 17.89 6.36
CA GLN A 716 -10.03 18.85 7.19
C GLN A 716 -10.43 20.08 6.38
N GLU A 717 -11.70 20.48 6.53
CA GLU A 717 -12.10 21.82 6.10
C GLU A 717 -11.41 22.82 7.05
N LYS A 718 -10.51 23.65 6.52
CA LYS A 718 -9.91 24.75 7.30
C LYS A 718 -11.03 25.68 7.75
N LEU A 719 -11.50 25.52 8.99
CA LEU A 719 -12.44 26.42 9.65
C LEU A 719 -11.71 27.72 9.98
N TYR A 720 -11.77 28.67 9.05
CA TYR A 720 -11.37 30.04 9.35
C TYR A 720 -12.44 30.67 10.24
N LEU A 721 -12.19 30.76 11.55
CA LEU A 721 -12.99 31.58 12.45
C LEU A 721 -12.72 33.06 12.14
N PRO A 722 -13.71 33.85 11.68
CA PRO A 722 -13.55 35.30 11.59
C PRO A 722 -13.42 35.87 13.00
N LEU A 723 -12.20 36.22 13.41
CA LEU A 723 -11.97 37.00 14.62
C LEU A 723 -12.42 38.44 14.36
N ILE A 724 -13.67 38.75 14.68
CA ILE A 724 -14.11 40.14 14.83
C ILE A 724 -13.43 40.69 16.09
N ARG A 725 -12.36 41.47 15.90
CA ARG A 725 -11.81 42.32 16.98
C ARG A 725 -12.89 43.33 17.36
N ARG A 726 -13.35 43.30 18.62
CA ARG A 726 -14.05 44.41 19.24
C ARG A 726 -13.07 45.49 19.68
#